data_AF-A0A956KER8-F1
#
_entry.id   AF-A0A956KER8-F1
#
_cell.length_a   1.000
_cell.length_b   1.000
_cell.length_c   1.000
_cell.angle_alpha   90.00
_cell.angle_beta   90.00
_cell.angle_gamma   90.00
#
_symmetry.space_group_name_H-M   'P 1'
#
loop_
_entity.id
_entity.type
_entity.pdbx_description
1 polymer ?
#
loop_
_entity_poly.entity_id
_entity_poly.type
_entity_poly.pdbx_seq_one_letter_code
_entity_poly.pdbx_strand_id
1 'polypeptide(L)'
;MRRLALLSSLSLLSFSLAACGDDDGVTTDASATQSPTMPTTGVTTQTTTDATDATTAGTDISGTDSDTAGTTVGPTTTGTTDPNDTDTETEGVTETETTGASCTPNDCPLGQFCNMDSGECEPGCDDDIDCNGQSICDLDQNVCTGCLGDQDCGLGTICVAGTCEPGCNDQQPCQMGNTCCDGACVDALVDVMNCGGCGNACPDIPNAEDLCVDGMCAMGDCEGNFDNCDGDAMNGCETQGSCACTPGEMQSCYTGPQGTEGKGICKAGMQTCNAQGTGFGACEGQVLPAEEVCANNLDDNCDSFVDEDPDDDNDGYTKCGGDCCDAIGPICQNPDLVNPGAFEVDGNNVDDDCDGVKDNPLPLCDNGLASNSGVGLDYAKAIDLCQFTTENAQGANKIWGVISGNLSLTNGNGSPNAASRSIRNGFGQNIMNQKGLRLAVLSSGNAADSSDSNPNFAQFQDGQSKGTSSAFPADWFAANGNSLPNTPGCPAVAGNTANDPVMLKLRIRVPTNANSFSAKMFFFSAEYPEYVCTAFNDFFVTLVDSADNMNPSDKNIAIYVQGNNNYPVGVNILKAANGLFTQCTNGQITQCGAPANYNGCTGTSMLNGTGFDITGSTPFSCNYSGRHGGGTGWLTMSGNVVPGETMEIRFAIWDSSDGLFDSLVLLDAWEWSVQASQPGVMPG
;
A
#
# COMPACT_ATOMS: atom_id res chain seq x y z
N MET A 1 -37.49 29.32 -15.73
CA MET A 1 -38.63 30.01 -16.40
C MET A 1 -39.45 28.97 -17.16
N ARG A 2 -40.77 29.17 -17.20
CA ARG A 2 -41.85 28.22 -17.53
C ARG A 2 -41.88 27.69 -18.98
N ARG A 3 -42.55 26.53 -19.11
CA ARG A 3 -43.50 26.03 -20.15
C ARG A 3 -43.01 24.72 -20.80
N LEU A 4 -43.79 23.66 -21.03
CA LEU A 4 -45.22 23.39 -20.88
C LEU A 4 -45.43 21.86 -20.91
N ALA A 5 -46.41 21.35 -20.18
CA ALA A 5 -46.84 19.95 -20.19
C ALA A 5 -47.76 19.63 -21.40
N LEU A 6 -47.74 18.38 -21.87
CA LEU A 6 -48.88 17.74 -22.55
C LEU A 6 -49.00 16.27 -22.12
N LEU A 7 -50.21 15.90 -21.70
CA LEU A 7 -50.66 14.55 -21.36
C LEU A 7 -51.15 13.80 -22.62
N SER A 8 -51.00 12.47 -22.62
CA SER A 8 -52.00 11.38 -22.81
C SER A 8 -51.23 10.08 -23.17
N SER A 9 -51.63 8.83 -22.96
CA SER A 9 -52.72 8.14 -22.27
C SER A 9 -52.50 6.62 -22.52
N LEU A 10 -52.73 5.77 -21.51
CA LEU A 10 -53.17 4.35 -21.58
C LEU A 10 -52.38 3.33 -22.44
N SER A 11 -51.86 2.28 -21.80
CA SER A 11 -52.50 0.94 -21.84
C SER A 11 -51.86 0.00 -20.82
N LEU A 12 -52.70 -0.65 -20.00
CA LEU A 12 -52.34 -1.79 -19.18
C LEU A 12 -52.15 -3.02 -20.08
N LEU A 13 -51.08 -3.79 -19.87
CA LEU A 13 -51.06 -5.22 -20.18
C LEU A 13 -50.34 -5.98 -19.06
N SER A 14 -51.16 -6.68 -18.30
CA SER A 14 -50.85 -7.78 -17.41
C SER A 14 -50.14 -8.93 -18.15
N PHE A 15 -49.02 -9.39 -17.64
CA PHE A 15 -48.50 -10.73 -17.91
C PHE A 15 -48.37 -11.52 -16.60
N SER A 16 -48.95 -12.71 -16.63
CA SER A 16 -49.09 -13.66 -15.55
C SER A 16 -47.75 -14.28 -15.15
N LEU A 17 -47.51 -14.38 -13.84
CA LEU A 17 -46.60 -15.35 -13.24
C LEU A 17 -47.10 -16.77 -13.56
N ALA A 18 -46.21 -17.61 -14.09
CA ALA A 18 -46.31 -19.06 -13.97
C ALA A 18 -45.01 -19.57 -13.37
N ALA A 19 -45.14 -20.17 -12.18
CA ALA A 19 -44.09 -20.82 -11.44
C ALA A 19 -44.10 -22.34 -11.69
N CYS A 20 -42.96 -22.93 -11.36
CA CYS A 20 -42.72 -24.33 -10.98
C CYS A 20 -42.48 -25.36 -12.09
N GLY A 21 -41.41 -26.12 -11.89
CA GLY A 21 -41.01 -27.28 -12.66
C GLY A 21 -39.64 -27.80 -12.20
N ASP A 22 -39.56 -28.27 -10.95
CA ASP A 22 -38.55 -29.21 -10.49
C ASP A 22 -38.61 -30.48 -11.34
N ASP A 23 -37.47 -31.01 -11.79
CA ASP A 23 -37.34 -32.44 -12.07
C ASP A 23 -35.89 -32.89 -11.86
N ASP A 24 -35.75 -33.72 -10.84
CA ASP A 24 -34.56 -34.50 -10.49
C ASP A 24 -34.23 -35.51 -11.60
N GLY A 25 -32.95 -35.58 -11.95
CA GLY A 25 -32.44 -36.52 -12.95
C GLY A 25 -31.06 -37.07 -12.61
N VAL A 26 -30.95 -37.83 -11.52
CA VAL A 26 -29.80 -38.69 -11.24
C VAL A 26 -29.86 -39.93 -12.14
N THR A 27 -28.81 -40.20 -12.94
CA THR A 27 -28.33 -41.57 -13.20
C THR A 27 -26.84 -41.62 -13.57
N THR A 28 -26.07 -42.29 -12.69
CA THR A 28 -25.04 -43.33 -12.92
C THR A 28 -23.82 -43.09 -13.84
N ASP A 29 -22.67 -42.89 -13.18
CA ASP A 29 -21.52 -43.82 -13.07
C ASP A 29 -20.90 -44.43 -14.35
N ALA A 30 -19.64 -44.08 -14.63
CA ALA A 30 -18.55 -45.04 -14.84
C ALA A 30 -17.16 -44.37 -15.06
N SER A 31 -16.28 -44.63 -14.08
CA SER A 31 -14.87 -45.04 -14.21
C SER A 31 -13.78 -44.10 -14.78
N ALA A 32 -13.04 -43.55 -13.82
CA ALA A 32 -11.58 -43.40 -13.73
C ALA A 32 -10.69 -43.78 -14.94
N THR A 33 -9.72 -42.90 -15.24
CA THR A 33 -8.31 -43.29 -15.41
C THR A 33 -7.36 -42.08 -15.32
N GLN A 34 -6.52 -42.13 -14.28
CA GLN A 34 -5.08 -41.80 -14.24
C GLN A 34 -4.57 -40.40 -14.64
N SER A 35 -4.11 -39.72 -13.58
CA SER A 35 -3.00 -38.77 -13.54
C SER A 35 -1.73 -39.28 -14.27
N PRO A 36 -0.93 -38.37 -14.83
CA PRO A 36 0.50 -38.57 -14.88
C PRO A 36 1.26 -37.47 -14.12
N THR A 37 2.05 -37.97 -13.19
CA THR A 37 3.15 -37.37 -12.44
C THR A 37 4.18 -36.62 -13.29
N MET A 38 4.71 -35.55 -12.71
CA MET A 38 5.96 -34.86 -13.05
C MET A 38 7.16 -35.81 -13.24
N PRO A 39 8.13 -35.48 -14.11
CA PRO A 39 9.47 -36.01 -14.02
C PRO A 39 10.41 -35.00 -13.37
N THR A 40 10.95 -35.38 -12.21
CA THR A 40 12.18 -34.84 -11.62
C THR A 40 13.39 -35.58 -12.19
N THR A 41 14.38 -34.81 -12.64
CA THR A 41 15.81 -35.18 -12.66
C THR A 41 16.54 -33.88 -12.27
N GLY A 42 17.44 -33.81 -11.29
CA GLY A 42 18.32 -34.82 -10.72
C GLY A 42 19.75 -34.50 -11.12
N VAL A 43 20.37 -33.50 -10.48
CA VAL A 43 21.83 -33.37 -10.42
C VAL A 43 22.23 -33.12 -8.97
N THR A 44 23.10 -34.00 -8.49
CA THR A 44 23.53 -34.17 -7.11
C THR A 44 24.95 -33.63 -6.95
N THR A 45 25.16 -32.88 -5.86
CA THR A 45 26.37 -32.75 -5.04
C THR A 45 27.72 -32.39 -5.69
N GLN A 46 28.30 -31.30 -5.18
CA GLN A 46 29.55 -31.45 -4.44
C GLN A 46 29.68 -30.40 -3.33
N THR A 47 29.66 -30.91 -2.10
CA THR A 47 30.24 -30.34 -0.90
C THR A 47 31.75 -30.41 -0.99
N THR A 48 32.43 -29.35 -0.54
CA THR A 48 33.78 -29.45 0.05
C THR A 48 33.81 -28.63 1.32
N THR A 49 33.87 -29.36 2.43
CA THR A 49 34.44 -28.95 3.71
C THR A 49 35.96 -29.03 3.65
N ASP A 50 36.65 -28.06 4.25
CA ASP A 50 37.80 -28.24 5.17
C ASP A 50 38.40 -26.83 5.40
N ALA A 51 38.38 -26.26 6.60
CA ALA A 51 39.08 -26.66 7.82
C ALA A 51 40.61 -26.65 7.66
N THR A 52 41.25 -25.66 8.30
CA THR A 52 42.53 -25.73 9.04
C THR A 52 42.89 -24.28 9.43
N ASP A 53 42.89 -23.89 10.69
CA ASP A 53 43.79 -24.29 11.80
C ASP A 53 45.04 -23.41 11.88
N ALA A 54 45.41 -23.17 13.13
CA ALA A 54 46.72 -22.86 13.66
C ALA A 54 47.11 -21.39 13.92
N THR A 55 47.06 -21.11 15.23
CA THR A 55 48.20 -20.63 16.06
C THR A 55 48.51 -19.13 16.04
N THR A 56 48.14 -18.40 17.09
CA THR A 56 48.83 -18.16 18.38
C THR A 56 49.96 -17.12 18.36
N ALA A 57 50.00 -16.43 19.51
CA ALA A 57 50.98 -15.47 20.00
C ALA A 57 50.77 -14.04 19.49
N GLY A 58 50.48 -13.05 20.33
CA GLY A 58 50.65 -12.99 21.77
C GLY A 58 51.48 -11.75 22.11
N THR A 59 50.87 -10.84 22.84
CA THR A 59 51.41 -9.80 23.72
C THR A 59 50.15 -9.06 24.19
N ASP A 60 49.53 -9.26 25.35
CA ASP A 60 50.00 -9.45 26.73
C ASP A 60 51.15 -8.54 27.10
N ILE A 61 50.84 -7.45 27.82
CA ILE A 61 51.46 -7.17 29.11
C ILE A 61 50.38 -6.64 30.07
N SER A 62 50.10 -7.48 31.05
CA SER A 62 49.54 -7.21 32.36
C SER A 62 50.54 -6.55 33.31
N GLY A 63 50.02 -5.83 34.30
CA GLY A 63 50.74 -5.45 35.53
C GLY A 63 51.90 -4.48 35.32
N THR A 64 52.44 -3.80 36.32
CA THR A 64 52.23 -3.68 37.75
C THR A 64 53.23 -2.59 38.15
N ASP A 65 52.91 -1.85 39.21
CA ASP A 65 53.82 -1.50 40.30
C ASP A 65 55.26 -1.07 39.98
N SER A 66 55.62 0.14 40.39
CA SER A 66 57.01 0.50 40.66
C SER A 66 57.04 1.69 41.62
N ASP A 67 57.02 1.33 42.91
CA ASP A 67 57.84 1.92 43.95
C ASP A 67 59.02 2.76 43.45
N THR A 68 59.18 3.93 44.07
CA THR A 68 60.52 4.48 44.26
C THR A 68 60.89 4.30 45.72
N ALA A 69 61.76 3.30 45.94
CA ALA A 69 62.87 3.23 46.89
C ALA A 69 62.62 3.73 48.33
N GLY A 70 62.87 2.97 49.39
CA GLY A 70 63.62 1.73 49.51
C GLY A 70 64.14 1.60 50.95
N THR A 71 64.50 0.36 51.30
CA THR A 71 65.57 0.05 52.26
C THR A 71 65.23 0.13 53.76
N THR A 72 64.66 -0.97 54.26
CA THR A 72 65.19 -1.90 55.28
C THR A 72 65.76 -1.44 56.65
N VAL A 73 65.59 -2.39 57.58
CA VAL A 73 66.35 -2.74 58.80
C VAL A 73 65.85 -2.14 60.14
N GLY A 74 65.50 -3.01 61.09
CA GLY A 74 65.62 -2.71 62.54
C GLY A 74 67.10 -2.59 62.94
N PRO A 75 67.53 -2.84 64.20
CA PRO A 75 66.80 -3.09 65.44
C PRO A 75 67.31 -2.20 66.61
N THR A 76 66.83 -2.48 67.83
CA THR A 76 67.54 -2.36 69.13
C THR A 76 68.13 -1.02 69.60
N THR A 77 67.47 -0.48 70.64
CA THR A 77 67.94 -0.15 72.00
C THR A 77 69.16 0.73 72.26
N THR A 78 69.10 1.36 73.46
CA THR A 78 70.12 2.10 74.25
C THR A 78 70.16 3.59 73.95
N GLY A 79 70.18 4.50 74.93
CA GLY A 79 70.22 4.44 76.40
C GLY A 79 69.84 5.84 76.94
N THR A 80 69.36 5.94 78.19
CA THR A 80 70.11 6.50 79.35
C THR A 80 70.47 7.98 79.16
N THR A 81 70.19 8.94 80.04
CA THR A 81 70.06 9.03 81.52
C THR A 81 69.75 10.52 81.78
N ASP A 82 68.86 10.91 82.70
CA ASP A 82 69.15 11.22 84.14
C ASP A 82 70.10 12.44 84.32
N PRO A 83 69.99 13.34 85.34
CA PRO A 83 69.74 13.04 86.76
C PRO A 83 68.66 13.94 87.42
N ASN A 84 67.84 13.49 88.37
CA ASN A 84 68.07 12.89 89.69
C ASN A 84 68.42 13.89 90.81
N ASP A 85 67.82 13.61 91.96
CA ASP A 85 68.30 13.82 93.34
C ASP A 85 67.85 15.03 94.20
N THR A 86 66.96 14.69 95.14
CA THR A 86 67.12 14.70 96.61
C THR A 86 67.22 15.97 97.47
N ASP A 87 66.60 15.81 98.64
CA ASP A 87 66.96 16.25 100.00
C ASP A 87 66.33 17.51 100.63
N THR A 88 65.40 17.23 101.55
CA THR A 88 65.43 17.48 103.02
C THR A 88 66.22 18.65 103.65
N GLU A 89 65.60 19.21 104.71
CA GLU A 89 66.16 19.86 105.94
C GLU A 89 65.99 21.39 106.15
N THR A 90 65.04 21.72 107.03
CA THR A 90 65.14 22.43 108.33
C THR A 90 66.06 23.66 108.62
N GLU A 91 65.43 24.66 109.28
CA GLU A 91 65.90 25.65 110.29
C GLU A 91 66.76 26.89 109.91
N GLY A 92 66.17 28.09 110.12
CA GLY A 92 66.71 29.04 111.11
C GLY A 92 67.31 30.41 110.68
N VAL A 93 66.65 31.48 111.17
CA VAL A 93 67.20 32.65 111.92
C VAL A 93 67.42 34.05 111.22
N THR A 94 66.70 35.05 111.77
CA THR A 94 66.95 36.52 112.04
C THR A 94 66.73 37.69 111.05
N GLU A 95 65.83 38.60 111.50
CA GLU A 95 65.83 40.11 111.53
C GLU A 95 65.69 40.87 110.17
N THR A 96 64.91 41.95 109.96
CA THR A 96 64.46 43.10 110.79
C THR A 96 63.32 43.88 110.07
N GLU A 97 62.58 44.70 110.84
CA GLU A 97 61.38 45.55 110.60
C GLU A 97 61.17 46.34 109.29
N THR A 98 59.89 46.58 108.90
CA THR A 98 59.21 47.90 109.02
C THR A 98 57.71 47.87 108.63
N THR A 99 56.91 48.70 109.30
CA THR A 99 55.44 48.71 109.43
C THR A 99 54.66 49.40 108.30
N GLY A 100 53.55 48.78 107.85
CA GLY A 100 52.43 49.39 107.10
C GLY A 100 51.34 48.33 106.82
N ALA A 101 50.07 48.59 107.16
CA ALA A 101 48.99 47.60 107.21
C ALA A 101 48.69 46.90 105.85
N SER A 102 48.55 45.56 105.87
CA SER A 102 48.24 44.65 104.74
C SER A 102 47.25 43.58 105.24
N CYS A 103 46.19 43.26 104.48
CA CYS A 103 45.43 42.01 104.70
C CYS A 103 46.32 40.78 104.39
N THR A 104 46.01 39.63 105.00
CA THR A 104 46.53 38.33 104.55
C THR A 104 45.39 37.49 103.97
N PRO A 105 45.67 36.44 103.17
CA PRO A 105 44.64 35.65 102.48
C PRO A 105 43.54 35.05 103.37
N ASN A 106 43.70 35.00 104.70
CA ASN A 106 42.67 34.50 105.61
C ASN A 106 41.96 35.59 106.42
N ASP A 107 42.24 36.86 106.15
CA ASP A 107 41.71 38.00 106.91
C ASP A 107 40.47 38.64 106.27
N CYS A 108 40.06 38.20 105.07
CA CYS A 108 38.93 38.77 104.34
C CYS A 108 37.60 38.09 104.69
N PRO A 109 36.49 38.85 104.79
CA PRO A 109 35.15 38.28 105.00
C PRO A 109 34.69 37.44 103.80
N LEU A 110 33.82 36.46 104.04
CA LEU A 110 33.21 35.61 103.00
C LEU A 110 32.73 36.40 101.78
N GLY A 111 33.13 35.95 100.59
CA GLY A 111 32.85 36.62 99.32
C GLY A 111 33.81 37.77 98.98
N GLN A 112 34.98 37.80 99.62
CA GLN A 112 36.07 38.73 99.32
C GLN A 112 37.41 38.02 99.38
N PHE A 113 38.33 38.37 98.48
CA PHE A 113 39.72 37.90 98.52
C PHE A 113 40.67 39.05 98.88
N CYS A 114 41.82 38.74 99.45
CA CYS A 114 42.85 39.75 99.72
C CYS A 114 43.63 40.05 98.43
N ASN A 115 43.44 41.25 97.86
CA ASN A 115 44.22 41.68 96.71
C ASN A 115 45.63 42.06 97.19
N MET A 116 46.62 41.23 96.84
CA MET A 116 48.00 41.36 97.31
C MET A 116 48.72 42.62 96.79
N ASP A 117 48.20 43.27 95.74
CA ASP A 117 48.76 44.52 95.19
C ASP A 117 48.23 45.77 95.90
N SER A 118 46.95 45.78 96.28
CA SER A 118 46.32 46.90 97.01
C SER A 118 46.38 46.75 98.53
N GLY A 119 46.51 45.52 99.03
CA GLY A 119 46.46 45.18 100.45
C GLY A 119 45.07 45.31 101.06
N GLU A 120 44.02 45.38 100.24
CA GLU A 120 42.61 45.51 100.63
C GLU A 120 41.79 44.27 100.24
N CYS A 121 40.73 43.98 100.99
CA CYS A 121 39.77 42.92 100.65
C CYS A 121 38.81 43.40 99.55
N GLU A 122 38.86 42.76 98.39
CA GLU A 122 38.02 43.08 97.23
C GLU A 122 36.97 41.98 96.99
N PRO A 123 35.78 42.30 96.43
CA PRO A 123 34.77 41.30 96.12
C PRO A 123 35.31 40.23 95.15
N GLY A 124 35.14 38.96 95.51
CA GLY A 124 35.67 37.83 94.78
C GLY A 124 35.68 36.57 95.65
N CYS A 125 36.53 35.62 95.34
CA CYS A 125 36.71 34.41 96.14
C CYS A 125 38.19 34.04 96.23
N ASP A 126 38.62 33.50 97.37
CA ASP A 126 39.92 32.87 97.56
C ASP A 126 39.83 31.37 97.85
N ASP A 127 38.63 30.87 98.11
CA ASP A 127 38.28 29.44 98.01
C ASP A 127 36.78 29.25 97.66
N ASP A 128 36.36 28.00 97.45
CA ASP A 128 34.98 27.67 97.06
C ASP A 128 33.92 28.07 98.12
N ILE A 129 34.30 28.26 99.38
CA ILE A 129 33.38 28.60 100.47
C ILE A 129 32.79 30.01 100.28
N ASP A 130 33.50 30.87 99.55
CA ASP A 130 33.06 32.22 99.18
C ASP A 130 31.94 32.20 98.13
N CYS A 131 31.76 31.09 97.43
CA CYS A 131 30.94 30.97 96.23
C CYS A 131 29.52 30.41 96.47
N ASN A 132 28.93 30.71 97.64
CA ASN A 132 27.53 30.42 98.01
C ASN A 132 27.07 28.96 97.76
N GLY A 133 28.00 27.99 97.71
CA GLY A 133 27.74 26.56 97.66
C GLY A 133 27.24 25.97 96.34
N GLN A 134 27.19 26.75 95.24
CA GLN A 134 26.81 26.25 93.90
C GLN A 134 27.79 26.62 92.79
N SER A 135 28.87 27.34 93.11
CA SER A 135 29.89 27.78 92.17
C SER A 135 31.27 27.45 92.75
N ILE A 136 32.23 27.19 91.86
CA ILE A 136 33.64 26.90 92.19
C ILE A 136 34.41 28.20 92.06
N CYS A 137 35.37 28.45 92.93
CA CYS A 137 36.22 29.62 92.86
C CYS A 137 37.34 29.41 91.81
N ASP A 138 37.36 30.26 90.78
CA ASP A 138 38.53 30.38 89.92
C ASP A 138 39.61 31.16 90.67
N LEU A 139 40.58 30.45 91.26
CA LEU A 139 41.67 31.06 92.04
C LEU A 139 42.60 31.95 91.21
N ASP A 140 42.63 31.78 89.89
CA ASP A 140 43.44 32.62 89.01
C ASP A 140 42.75 33.97 88.72
N GLN A 141 41.42 33.99 88.73
CA GLN A 141 40.61 35.20 88.47
C GLN A 141 39.98 35.79 89.75
N ASN A 142 40.00 35.04 90.85
CA ASN A 142 39.29 35.30 92.11
C ASN A 142 37.78 35.55 91.89
N VAL A 143 37.17 34.81 90.95
CA VAL A 143 35.74 34.93 90.59
C VAL A 143 35.05 33.56 90.71
N CYS A 144 33.85 33.56 91.30
CA CYS A 144 33.00 32.37 91.35
C CYS A 144 32.43 32.03 89.97
N THR A 145 32.75 30.85 89.47
CA THR A 145 32.29 30.31 88.18
C THR A 145 31.45 29.04 88.38
N GLY A 146 30.56 28.72 87.44
CA GLY A 146 29.73 27.51 87.51
C GLY A 146 30.53 26.22 87.33
N CYS A 147 31.69 26.28 86.66
CA CYS A 147 32.61 25.17 86.44
C CYS A 147 34.00 25.70 86.03
N LEU A 148 35.05 24.92 86.29
CA LEU A 148 36.41 25.15 85.78
C LEU A 148 36.81 24.12 84.71
N GLY A 149 36.19 22.93 84.76
CA GLY A 149 36.27 21.91 83.73
C GLY A 149 35.03 21.02 83.71
N ASP A 150 34.95 20.11 82.74
CA ASP A 150 33.74 19.30 82.51
C ASP A 150 33.39 18.41 83.71
N GLN A 151 34.37 17.97 84.48
CA GLN A 151 34.17 17.20 85.72
C GLN A 151 33.32 17.90 86.79
N ASP A 152 33.20 19.24 86.70
CA ASP A 152 32.40 20.05 87.61
C ASP A 152 30.93 20.11 87.18
N CYS A 153 30.62 19.66 85.95
CA CYS A 153 29.28 19.59 85.38
C CYS A 153 28.62 18.22 85.62
N GLY A 154 27.29 18.20 85.56
CA GLY A 154 26.53 16.96 85.63
C GLY A 154 26.57 16.19 84.31
N LEU A 155 26.20 14.91 84.35
CA LEU A 155 26.09 14.08 83.13
C LEU A 155 25.19 14.75 82.08
N GLY A 156 25.67 14.81 80.84
CA GLY A 156 24.98 15.48 79.72
C GLY A 156 25.14 17.01 79.68
N THR A 157 26.04 17.57 80.50
CA THR A 157 26.50 18.96 80.37
C THR A 157 28.03 19.06 80.39
N ILE A 158 28.58 20.05 79.67
CA ILE A 158 30.02 20.34 79.59
C ILE A 158 30.29 21.79 79.99
N CYS A 159 31.50 22.06 80.46
CA CYS A 159 31.89 23.39 80.92
C CYS A 159 32.27 24.27 79.74
N VAL A 160 31.41 25.24 79.43
CA VAL A 160 31.66 26.22 78.35
C VAL A 160 31.68 27.61 78.96
N ALA A 161 32.86 28.25 78.92
CA ALA A 161 33.07 29.60 79.45
C ALA A 161 32.58 29.79 80.89
N GLY A 162 32.81 28.80 81.76
CA GLY A 162 32.47 28.86 83.17
C GLY A 162 31.01 28.52 83.50
N THR A 163 30.22 28.04 82.53
CA THR A 163 28.83 27.57 82.75
C THR A 163 28.65 26.17 82.19
N CYS A 164 27.89 25.31 82.89
CA CYS A 164 27.56 23.98 82.40
C CYS A 164 26.42 24.04 81.38
N GLU A 165 26.75 23.86 80.10
CA GLU A 165 25.83 23.88 78.96
C GLU A 165 25.53 22.44 78.49
N PRO A 166 24.36 22.17 77.88
CA PRO A 166 24.04 20.85 77.32
C PRO A 166 25.11 20.38 76.33
N GLY A 167 25.71 19.21 76.61
CA GLY A 167 26.72 18.61 75.76
C GLY A 167 27.39 17.43 76.43
N CYS A 168 28.19 16.68 75.68
CA CYS A 168 28.81 15.45 76.17
C CYS A 168 30.20 15.22 75.58
N ASN A 169 31.02 14.48 76.31
CA ASN A 169 32.32 13.98 75.88
C ASN A 169 32.74 12.79 76.76
N ASP A 170 34.00 12.35 76.64
CA ASP A 170 34.54 11.21 77.39
C ASP A 170 34.55 11.44 78.92
N GLN A 171 34.55 12.69 79.38
CA GLN A 171 34.58 13.05 80.80
C GLN A 171 33.17 13.24 81.37
N GLN A 172 32.22 13.70 80.55
CA GLN A 172 30.80 13.84 80.88
C GLN A 172 29.93 13.09 79.87
N PRO A 173 29.71 11.78 80.07
CA PRO A 173 28.86 11.01 79.18
C PRO A 173 27.39 11.41 79.35
N CYS A 174 26.59 11.06 78.34
CA CYS A 174 25.15 11.27 78.38
C CYS A 174 24.47 10.47 79.50
N GLN A 175 23.29 10.94 79.93
CA GLN A 175 22.44 10.21 80.85
C GLN A 175 22.03 8.84 80.26
N MET A 176 21.69 7.89 81.13
CA MET A 176 21.41 6.50 80.73
C MET A 176 20.43 6.43 79.55
N GLY A 177 20.87 5.78 78.47
CA GLY A 177 20.08 5.55 77.25
C GLY A 177 20.50 6.37 76.05
N ASN A 178 21.19 7.51 76.25
CA ASN A 178 21.56 8.40 75.15
C ASN A 178 23.02 8.17 74.71
N THR A 179 23.28 8.35 73.41
CA THR A 179 24.61 8.28 72.80
C THR A 179 25.14 9.68 72.57
N CYS A 180 26.42 9.90 72.83
CA CYS A 180 27.07 11.18 72.55
C CYS A 180 27.44 11.26 71.07
N CYS A 181 26.76 12.11 70.32
CA CYS A 181 26.97 12.31 68.88
C CYS A 181 27.33 13.77 68.63
N ASP A 182 28.55 14.01 68.13
CA ASP A 182 29.10 15.35 67.86
C ASP A 182 28.94 16.34 69.04
N GLY A 183 29.12 15.85 70.25
CA GLY A 183 29.03 16.65 71.48
C GLY A 183 27.61 16.89 71.98
N ALA A 184 26.58 16.30 71.35
CA ALA A 184 25.19 16.35 71.80
C ALA A 184 24.67 14.96 72.19
N CYS A 185 23.82 14.91 73.22
CA CYS A 185 23.17 13.66 73.63
C CYS A 185 21.94 13.39 72.78
N VAL A 186 21.99 12.32 71.97
CA VAL A 186 20.88 11.87 71.13
C VAL A 186 20.41 10.48 71.54
N ASP A 187 19.12 10.21 71.36
CA ASP A 187 18.56 8.88 71.56
C ASP A 187 18.63 8.10 70.25
N ALA A 188 19.69 7.31 70.09
CA ALA A 188 19.93 6.53 68.88
C ALA A 188 18.87 5.43 68.62
N LEU A 189 17.92 5.21 69.54
CA LEU A 189 16.84 4.26 69.34
C LEU A 189 15.62 4.86 68.63
N VAL A 190 15.48 6.19 68.61
CA VAL A 190 14.31 6.89 68.04
C VAL A 190 14.67 8.11 67.19
N ASP A 191 15.92 8.59 67.24
CA ASP A 191 16.36 9.72 66.43
C ASP A 191 16.64 9.26 64.99
N VAL A 192 15.82 9.72 64.05
CA VAL A 192 15.90 9.44 62.61
C VAL A 192 17.23 9.88 62.01
N MET A 193 17.89 10.90 62.58
CA MET A 193 19.19 11.39 62.09
C MET A 193 20.40 10.64 62.69
N ASN A 194 20.18 9.82 63.73
CA ASN A 194 21.21 9.09 64.47
C ASN A 194 20.81 7.64 64.79
N CYS A 195 20.08 6.99 63.87
CA CYS A 195 19.42 5.73 64.13
C CYS A 195 20.42 4.56 64.22
N GLY A 196 20.45 3.90 65.37
CA GLY A 196 21.41 2.83 65.67
C GLY A 196 22.86 3.30 65.86
N GLY A 197 23.13 4.61 65.75
CA GLY A 197 24.45 5.21 65.93
C GLY A 197 24.57 6.62 65.35
N CYS A 198 25.59 7.35 65.79
CA CYS A 198 25.81 8.74 65.38
C CYS A 198 25.94 8.90 63.86
N GLY A 199 25.23 9.89 63.31
CA GLY A 199 25.29 10.23 61.88
C GLY A 199 24.64 9.22 60.93
N ASN A 200 24.01 8.17 61.47
CA ASN A 200 23.24 7.21 60.67
C ASN A 200 21.83 7.75 60.46
N ALA A 201 21.68 8.71 59.57
CA ALA A 201 20.37 9.18 59.14
C ALA A 201 19.65 8.08 58.35
N CYS A 202 18.36 7.87 58.62
CA CYS A 202 17.58 6.93 57.84
C CYS A 202 17.48 7.38 56.37
N PRO A 203 17.51 6.44 55.42
CA PRO A 203 17.32 6.77 54.01
C PRO A 203 15.96 7.43 53.79
N ASP A 204 15.91 8.47 52.98
CA ASP A 204 14.67 9.12 52.53
C ASP A 204 13.83 8.12 51.71
N ILE A 205 12.70 7.70 52.26
CA ILE A 205 11.79 6.75 51.62
C ILE A 205 10.70 7.53 50.85
N PRO A 206 10.60 7.39 49.51
CA PRO A 206 9.66 8.19 48.72
C PRO A 206 8.20 8.04 49.18
N ASN A 207 7.56 9.18 49.49
CA ASN A 207 6.16 9.31 49.91
C ASN A 207 5.80 8.54 51.21
N ALA A 208 6.78 8.31 52.09
CA ALA A 208 6.57 7.68 53.40
C ALA A 208 7.34 8.42 54.49
N GLU A 209 6.87 8.33 55.73
CA GLU A 209 7.61 8.88 56.87
C GLU A 209 8.86 8.04 57.17
N ASP A 210 10.02 8.68 57.36
CA ASP A 210 11.23 7.99 57.82
C ASP A 210 11.15 7.73 59.33
N LEU A 211 11.28 6.47 59.76
CA LEU A 211 11.15 6.09 61.17
C LEU A 211 12.41 5.41 61.70
N CYS A 212 12.81 5.75 62.92
CA CYS A 212 13.81 5.01 63.70
C CYS A 212 13.11 4.27 64.85
N VAL A 213 13.15 2.94 64.83
CA VAL A 213 12.59 2.10 65.90
C VAL A 213 13.64 1.12 66.38
N ASP A 214 13.91 1.14 67.69
CA ASP A 214 14.90 0.26 68.34
C ASP A 214 16.30 0.32 67.67
N GLY A 215 16.65 1.46 67.10
CA GLY A 215 17.92 1.68 66.41
C GLY A 215 18.03 1.07 65.02
N MET A 216 16.89 0.73 64.38
CA MET A 216 16.83 0.32 62.98
C MET A 216 15.91 1.27 62.19
N CYS A 217 16.36 1.66 60.99
CA CYS A 217 15.54 2.42 60.07
C CYS A 217 14.41 1.54 59.54
N ALA A 218 13.21 2.08 59.60
CA ALA A 218 11.99 1.47 59.12
C ALA A 218 11.15 2.52 58.39
N MET A 219 10.24 2.05 57.54
CA MET A 219 9.23 2.87 56.93
C MET A 219 8.10 3.15 57.94
N GLY A 220 7.73 4.41 58.08
CA GLY A 220 6.54 4.86 58.80
C GLY A 220 5.28 4.76 57.95
N ASP A 221 4.25 5.53 58.32
CA ASP A 221 3.01 5.56 57.55
C ASP A 221 3.25 6.24 56.17
N CYS A 222 2.49 5.81 55.15
CA CYS A 222 2.49 6.51 53.87
C CYS A 222 2.01 7.95 54.04
N GLU A 223 2.69 8.89 53.39
CA GLU A 223 2.33 10.29 53.46
C GLU A 223 0.99 10.54 52.74
N GLY A 224 0.06 11.21 53.42
CA GLY A 224 -1.19 11.67 52.81
C GLY A 224 -2.11 10.53 52.34
N ASN A 225 -2.28 10.39 51.03
CA ASN A 225 -3.11 9.36 50.41
C ASN A 225 -2.31 8.42 49.51
N PHE A 226 -1.00 8.28 49.75
CA PHE A 226 -0.20 7.29 49.06
C PHE A 226 -0.42 5.90 49.67
N ASP A 227 -0.32 4.85 48.84
CA ASP A 227 -0.42 3.45 49.26
C ASP A 227 0.85 2.70 48.81
N ASN A 228 1.37 1.82 49.68
CA ASN A 228 2.41 0.85 49.35
C ASN A 228 1.75 -0.38 48.73
N CYS A 229 1.88 -0.51 47.42
CA CYS A 229 1.14 -1.48 46.63
C CYS A 229 1.85 -2.80 46.43
N ASP A 230 3.17 -2.81 46.53
CA ASP A 230 3.96 -4.02 46.41
C ASP A 230 4.36 -4.66 47.74
N GLY A 231 4.12 -3.94 48.85
CA GLY A 231 4.42 -4.35 50.20
C GLY A 231 5.92 -4.28 50.52
N ASP A 232 6.74 -3.69 49.66
CA ASP A 232 8.16 -3.48 49.92
C ASP A 232 8.34 -2.16 50.69
N ALA A 233 8.78 -2.23 51.94
CA ALA A 233 8.96 -1.05 52.76
C ALA A 233 10.15 -0.18 52.33
N MET A 234 11.02 -0.68 51.44
CA MET A 234 12.29 -0.02 51.11
C MET A 234 12.23 0.86 49.86
N ASN A 235 11.18 0.76 49.04
CA ASN A 235 11.00 1.58 47.83
C ASN A 235 9.87 2.62 47.95
N GLY A 236 9.08 2.57 49.02
CA GLY A 236 8.19 3.65 49.47
C GLY A 236 6.71 3.38 49.30
N CYS A 237 5.94 4.43 49.03
CA CYS A 237 4.52 4.32 48.67
C CYS A 237 4.36 4.77 47.21
N GLU A 238 4.01 3.84 46.32
CA GLU A 238 4.25 3.96 44.87
C GLU A 238 3.20 4.84 44.17
N THR A 239 1.99 4.93 44.71
CA THR A 239 0.87 5.58 44.02
C THR A 239 -0.02 6.37 44.96
N GLN A 240 -0.59 7.44 44.42
CA GLN A 240 -1.55 8.28 45.09
C GLN A 240 -2.97 7.68 44.94
N GLY A 241 -3.52 7.13 46.03
CA GLY A 241 -4.79 6.41 46.10
C GLY A 241 -4.63 4.89 46.04
N SER A 242 -5.76 4.17 46.05
CA SER A 242 -5.77 2.70 46.10
C SER A 242 -4.99 2.06 44.95
N CYS A 243 -4.20 1.04 45.27
CA CYS A 243 -3.50 0.19 44.31
C CYS A 243 -4.40 -0.26 43.17
N ALA A 244 -3.88 -0.16 41.94
CA ALA A 244 -4.63 -0.55 40.74
C ALA A 244 -4.84 -2.07 40.67
N CYS A 245 -3.86 -2.83 41.16
CA CYS A 245 -3.87 -4.29 41.20
C CYS A 245 -2.83 -4.82 42.19
N THR A 246 -2.92 -6.12 42.49
CA THR A 246 -1.89 -6.80 43.29
C THR A 246 -0.68 -7.10 42.40
N PRO A 247 0.58 -6.80 42.79
CA PRO A 247 1.73 -7.11 41.96
C PRO A 247 1.79 -8.59 41.56
N GLY A 248 2.07 -8.84 40.27
CA GLY A 248 2.06 -10.19 39.71
C GLY A 248 0.67 -10.81 39.51
N GLU A 249 -0.41 -10.12 39.87
CA GLU A 249 -1.78 -10.51 39.53
C GLU A 249 -1.94 -10.58 38.01
N MET A 250 -2.57 -11.65 37.54
CA MET A 250 -2.87 -11.84 36.12
C MET A 250 -4.37 -11.74 35.90
N GLN A 251 -4.79 -10.99 34.88
CA GLN A 251 -6.18 -10.94 34.46
C GLN A 251 -6.33 -11.02 32.94
N SER A 252 -7.52 -11.44 32.51
CA SER A 252 -7.91 -11.40 31.10
C SER A 252 -7.96 -9.96 30.61
N CYS A 253 -7.58 -9.74 29.37
CA CYS A 253 -7.63 -8.44 28.72
C CYS A 253 -7.93 -8.59 27.24
N TYR A 254 -8.51 -7.55 26.66
CA TYR A 254 -8.75 -7.47 25.23
C TYR A 254 -8.85 -6.00 24.84
N THR A 255 -7.96 -5.54 23.96
CA THR A 255 -7.90 -4.14 23.54
C THR A 255 -8.63 -3.87 22.22
N GLY A 256 -9.31 -4.87 21.65
CA GLY A 256 -10.07 -4.73 20.42
C GLY A 256 -11.41 -4.02 20.61
N PRO A 257 -12.08 -3.61 19.51
CA PRO A 257 -13.41 -3.01 19.55
C PRO A 257 -14.44 -3.88 20.29
N GLN A 258 -15.39 -3.24 20.97
CA GLN A 258 -16.43 -3.95 21.71
C GLN A 258 -17.23 -4.89 20.78
N GLY A 259 -17.39 -6.14 21.22
CA GLY A 259 -18.16 -7.15 20.48
C GLY A 259 -17.36 -7.95 19.45
N THR A 260 -16.03 -7.80 19.40
CA THR A 260 -15.12 -8.64 18.57
C THR A 260 -14.42 -9.74 19.38
N GLU A 261 -14.41 -9.64 20.72
CA GLU A 261 -13.77 -10.63 21.59
C GLU A 261 -14.44 -12.01 21.46
N GLY A 262 -13.65 -13.03 21.13
CA GLY A 262 -14.12 -14.42 21.04
C GLY A 262 -14.87 -14.76 19.74
N LYS A 263 -14.87 -13.85 18.76
CA LYS A 263 -15.33 -14.11 17.40
C LYS A 263 -14.15 -14.45 16.50
N GLY A 264 -14.35 -15.39 15.59
CA GLY A 264 -13.30 -15.78 14.65
C GLY A 264 -11.99 -16.18 15.32
N ILE A 265 -10.91 -15.58 14.85
CA ILE A 265 -9.57 -15.75 15.43
C ILE A 265 -9.32 -14.86 16.65
N CYS A 266 -10.16 -13.84 16.88
CA CYS A 266 -9.98 -12.90 17.95
C CYS A 266 -10.17 -13.53 19.31
N LYS A 267 -9.21 -13.28 20.19
CA LYS A 267 -9.22 -13.80 21.55
C LYS A 267 -8.56 -12.83 22.50
N ALA A 268 -9.05 -12.86 23.74
CA ALA A 268 -8.43 -12.18 24.86
C ALA A 268 -7.02 -12.71 25.11
N GLY A 269 -6.15 -11.81 25.57
CA GLY A 269 -4.85 -12.12 26.13
C GLY A 269 -4.87 -12.08 27.66
N MET A 270 -3.68 -12.12 28.24
CA MET A 270 -3.46 -11.93 29.66
C MET A 270 -2.55 -10.74 29.89
N GLN A 271 -2.90 -9.91 30.86
CA GLN A 271 -2.05 -8.81 31.32
C GLN A 271 -1.62 -9.09 32.75
N THR A 272 -0.37 -8.75 33.06
CA THR A 272 0.23 -8.95 34.38
C THR A 272 0.41 -7.59 35.06
N CYS A 273 -0.01 -7.49 36.31
CA CYS A 273 0.21 -6.31 37.13
C CYS A 273 1.71 -6.11 37.34
N ASN A 274 2.20 -4.89 37.16
CA ASN A 274 3.61 -4.57 37.34
C ASN A 274 4.07 -4.82 38.78
N ALA A 275 5.38 -4.89 38.98
CA ALA A 275 5.97 -5.20 40.28
C ALA A 275 5.59 -4.19 41.36
N GLN A 276 5.23 -2.97 40.97
CA GLN A 276 4.85 -1.85 41.84
C GLN A 276 3.34 -1.78 42.15
N GLY A 277 2.51 -2.70 41.62
CA GLY A 277 1.06 -2.67 41.84
C GLY A 277 0.33 -1.46 41.23
N THR A 278 1.00 -0.67 40.39
CA THR A 278 0.49 0.62 39.87
C THR A 278 -0.28 0.48 38.56
N GLY A 279 -0.23 -0.68 37.90
CA GLY A 279 -1.00 -0.94 36.69
C GLY A 279 -0.65 -2.25 36.00
N PHE A 280 -1.49 -2.65 35.05
CA PHE A 280 -1.26 -3.81 34.20
C PHE A 280 -0.38 -3.48 33.00
N GLY A 281 0.47 -4.43 32.60
CA GLY A 281 1.30 -4.36 31.40
C GLY A 281 0.52 -4.55 30.10
N ALA A 282 1.23 -4.84 29.01
CA ALA A 282 0.60 -5.15 27.73
C ALA A 282 -0.29 -6.40 27.82
N CYS A 283 -1.33 -6.44 26.99
CA CYS A 283 -2.19 -7.61 26.89
C CYS A 283 -1.53 -8.68 26.01
N GLU A 284 -0.77 -9.59 26.63
CA GLU A 284 0.00 -10.60 25.93
C GLU A 284 -0.89 -11.74 25.42
N GLY A 285 -0.68 -12.16 24.17
CA GLY A 285 -1.41 -13.29 23.58
C GLY A 285 -2.81 -12.96 23.05
N GLN A 286 -3.25 -11.69 23.11
CA GLN A 286 -4.47 -11.28 22.43
C GLN A 286 -4.32 -11.37 20.91
N VAL A 287 -5.41 -11.67 20.22
CA VAL A 287 -5.53 -11.57 18.76
C VAL A 287 -6.62 -10.56 18.49
N LEU A 288 -6.26 -9.47 17.81
CA LEU A 288 -7.15 -8.35 17.50
C LEU A 288 -7.72 -8.50 16.08
N PRO A 289 -8.83 -7.82 15.77
CA PRO A 289 -9.38 -7.77 14.42
C PRO A 289 -8.35 -7.23 13.44
N ALA A 290 -8.27 -7.86 12.28
CA ALA A 290 -7.52 -7.43 11.11
C ALA A 290 -8.45 -7.27 9.91
N GLU A 291 -7.92 -6.83 8.77
CA GLU A 291 -8.68 -6.91 7.52
C GLU A 291 -8.83 -8.38 7.10
N GLU A 292 -9.95 -8.71 6.45
CA GLU A 292 -10.22 -10.04 5.89
C GLU A 292 -9.09 -10.51 4.99
N VAL A 293 -8.61 -11.73 5.26
CA VAL A 293 -7.66 -12.42 4.39
C VAL A 293 -8.42 -13.44 3.57
N CYS A 294 -8.65 -13.07 2.32
CA CYS A 294 -9.38 -13.82 1.32
C CYS A 294 -9.16 -15.35 1.33
N ALA A 295 -10.26 -16.08 1.51
CA ALA A 295 -10.37 -17.54 1.38
C ALA A 295 -9.48 -18.34 2.34
N ASN A 296 -9.19 -17.79 3.52
CA ASN A 296 -8.45 -18.50 4.57
C ASN A 296 -9.37 -19.33 5.48
N ASN A 297 -10.70 -19.25 5.31
CA ASN A 297 -11.74 -19.86 6.15
C ASN A 297 -11.70 -19.40 7.62
N LEU A 298 -11.25 -18.17 7.84
CA LEU A 298 -11.20 -17.51 9.13
C LEU A 298 -12.03 -16.22 9.07
N ASP A 299 -12.40 -15.75 10.25
CA ASP A 299 -13.07 -14.47 10.49
C ASP A 299 -11.98 -13.58 11.07
N ASP A 300 -11.29 -12.83 10.21
CA ASP A 300 -10.11 -12.04 10.57
C ASP A 300 -10.49 -10.69 11.19
N ASN A 301 -11.63 -10.12 10.75
CA ASN A 301 -12.19 -8.88 11.26
C ASN A 301 -13.06 -9.09 12.51
N CYS A 302 -13.34 -10.35 12.86
CA CYS A 302 -14.02 -10.78 14.07
C CYS A 302 -15.45 -10.22 14.18
N ASP A 303 -16.18 -10.20 13.06
CA ASP A 303 -17.56 -9.73 12.96
C ASP A 303 -18.61 -10.86 13.03
N SER A 304 -18.17 -12.12 13.08
CA SER A 304 -18.91 -13.40 13.10
C SER A 304 -19.27 -14.01 11.75
N PHE A 305 -18.90 -13.38 10.66
CA PHE A 305 -18.96 -13.99 9.35
C PHE A 305 -17.55 -14.54 9.02
N VAL A 306 -17.43 -15.41 8.02
CA VAL A 306 -16.12 -15.93 7.59
C VAL A 306 -15.92 -15.54 6.14
N ASP A 307 -14.74 -15.00 5.83
CA ASP A 307 -14.34 -14.57 4.48
C ASP A 307 -15.39 -13.65 3.83
N GLU A 308 -15.81 -12.57 4.50
CA GLU A 308 -16.69 -11.59 3.86
C GLU A 308 -15.94 -10.89 2.74
N ASP A 309 -16.58 -10.86 1.58
CA ASP A 309 -16.04 -10.24 0.40
C ASP A 309 -17.13 -9.39 -0.26
N PRO A 310 -17.53 -8.28 0.41
CA PRO A 310 -18.49 -7.35 -0.16
C PRO A 310 -17.90 -6.69 -1.41
N ASP A 311 -18.78 -6.40 -2.36
CA ASP A 311 -18.54 -5.54 -3.52
C ASP A 311 -19.04 -4.14 -3.09
N ASP A 312 -18.13 -3.31 -2.62
CA ASP A 312 -18.44 -2.06 -1.90
C ASP A 312 -18.92 -0.97 -2.87
N ASP A 313 -18.46 -0.98 -4.12
CA ASP A 313 -18.87 -0.03 -5.17
C ASP A 313 -19.96 -0.57 -6.13
N ASN A 314 -20.23 -1.87 -6.11
CA ASN A 314 -21.20 -2.60 -6.94
C ASN A 314 -20.83 -2.66 -8.44
N ASP A 315 -19.54 -2.66 -8.77
CA ASP A 315 -19.05 -2.83 -10.13
C ASP A 315 -18.95 -4.31 -10.58
N GLY A 316 -19.21 -5.23 -9.64
CA GLY A 316 -19.20 -6.68 -9.85
C GLY A 316 -17.83 -7.34 -9.62
N TYR A 317 -16.88 -6.61 -9.04
CA TYR A 317 -15.61 -7.09 -8.50
C TYR A 317 -15.59 -6.80 -7.01
N THR A 318 -14.86 -7.64 -6.29
CA THR A 318 -14.74 -7.52 -4.84
C THR A 318 -13.26 -7.41 -4.52
N LYS A 319 -12.93 -6.93 -3.32
CA LYS A 319 -11.53 -6.90 -2.86
C LYS A 319 -10.82 -8.25 -3.02
N CYS A 320 -11.43 -9.38 -2.65
CA CYS A 320 -10.83 -10.71 -2.88
C CYS A 320 -10.96 -11.19 -4.32
N GLY A 321 -11.89 -10.63 -5.06
CA GLY A 321 -11.97 -10.68 -6.51
C GLY A 321 -10.85 -9.91 -7.22
N GLY A 322 -9.89 -9.35 -6.50
CA GLY A 322 -8.73 -8.63 -7.05
C GLY A 322 -8.96 -7.15 -7.26
N ASP A 323 -10.07 -6.60 -6.79
CA ASP A 323 -10.34 -5.18 -6.87
C ASP A 323 -9.43 -4.38 -5.91
N CYS A 324 -8.60 -3.53 -6.49
CA CYS A 324 -7.69 -2.64 -5.81
C CYS A 324 -8.34 -1.29 -5.42
N CYS A 325 -9.58 -1.05 -5.87
CA CYS A 325 -10.30 0.21 -5.76
C CYS A 325 -11.78 0.02 -5.35
N ASP A 326 -12.10 -1.01 -4.56
CA ASP A 326 -13.46 -1.38 -4.14
C ASP A 326 -14.21 -0.27 -3.33
N ALA A 327 -13.49 0.71 -2.78
CA ALA A 327 -14.09 1.84 -2.07
C ALA A 327 -13.30 3.14 -2.22
N ILE A 328 -14.02 4.28 -2.16
CA ILE A 328 -13.42 5.62 -2.24
C ILE A 328 -12.37 5.80 -1.14
N GLY A 329 -11.14 6.11 -1.55
CA GLY A 329 -10.00 6.28 -0.66
C GLY A 329 -8.92 7.22 -1.22
N PRO A 330 -7.79 7.37 -0.49
CA PRO A 330 -6.70 8.26 -0.90
C PRO A 330 -6.05 7.86 -2.24
N ILE A 331 -6.07 6.56 -2.54
CA ILE A 331 -5.50 5.95 -3.74
C ILE A 331 -6.55 5.60 -4.79
N CYS A 332 -7.84 5.66 -4.42
CA CYS A 332 -8.97 5.22 -5.22
C CYS A 332 -10.03 6.34 -5.28
N GLN A 333 -10.04 7.11 -6.37
CA GLN A 333 -10.94 8.27 -6.54
C GLN A 333 -12.25 7.89 -7.25
N ASN A 334 -12.19 6.93 -8.18
CA ASN A 334 -13.33 6.49 -8.98
C ASN A 334 -13.38 4.94 -8.96
N PRO A 335 -13.89 4.34 -7.86
CA PRO A 335 -14.04 2.89 -7.71
C PRO A 335 -14.57 2.18 -8.95
N ASP A 336 -15.73 2.62 -9.46
CA ASP A 336 -16.46 2.01 -10.58
C ASP A 336 -15.68 1.92 -11.92
N LEU A 337 -14.50 2.52 -12.03
CA LEU A 337 -13.65 2.54 -13.23
C LEU A 337 -12.38 1.71 -13.10
N VAL A 338 -12.09 1.17 -11.92
CA VAL A 338 -10.83 0.53 -11.57
C VAL A 338 -11.10 -0.83 -10.97
N ASN A 339 -10.77 -1.89 -11.70
CA ASN A 339 -10.96 -3.27 -11.28
C ASN A 339 -10.24 -4.20 -12.28
N PRO A 340 -10.02 -5.50 -11.99
CA PRO A 340 -9.39 -6.44 -12.92
C PRO A 340 -10.04 -6.53 -14.32
N GLY A 341 -11.30 -6.15 -14.45
CA GLY A 341 -12.03 -6.10 -15.70
C GLY A 341 -11.82 -4.83 -16.54
N ALA A 342 -11.16 -3.82 -16.01
CA ALA A 342 -10.93 -2.54 -16.68
C ALA A 342 -9.75 -2.63 -17.66
N PHE A 343 -9.71 -1.74 -18.64
CA PHE A 343 -8.51 -1.55 -19.46
C PHE A 343 -7.70 -0.37 -18.95
N GLU A 344 -6.38 -0.49 -19.07
CA GLU A 344 -5.45 0.56 -18.66
C GLU A 344 -5.59 1.83 -19.52
N VAL A 345 -5.83 2.98 -18.88
CA VAL A 345 -6.01 4.26 -19.57
C VAL A 345 -4.71 5.06 -19.53
N ASP A 346 -3.95 4.96 -20.63
CA ASP A 346 -2.64 5.61 -20.79
C ASP A 346 -2.59 7.08 -20.32
N GLY A 347 -1.78 7.33 -19.29
CA GLY A 347 -1.39 8.66 -18.83
C GLY A 347 -2.27 9.24 -17.71
N ASN A 348 -3.12 8.43 -17.08
CA ASN A 348 -3.96 8.86 -15.95
C ASN A 348 -3.29 8.65 -14.57
N ASN A 349 -2.15 7.94 -14.49
CA ASN A 349 -1.44 7.56 -13.25
C ASN A 349 -2.28 6.75 -12.24
N VAL A 350 -3.31 6.06 -12.73
CA VAL A 350 -4.11 5.07 -12.02
C VAL A 350 -3.59 3.69 -12.45
N ASP A 351 -3.81 2.69 -11.61
CA ASP A 351 -3.64 1.27 -11.97
C ASP A 351 -5.08 0.82 -12.23
N ASP A 352 -5.57 0.98 -13.46
CA ASP A 352 -7.00 0.81 -13.77
C ASP A 352 -7.37 -0.67 -13.74
N ASP A 353 -6.47 -1.55 -14.21
CA ASP A 353 -6.70 -2.99 -14.30
C ASP A 353 -6.23 -3.80 -13.08
N CYS A 354 -5.80 -3.13 -12.01
CA CYS A 354 -5.39 -3.70 -10.73
C CYS A 354 -4.27 -4.76 -10.84
N ASP A 355 -3.36 -4.61 -11.80
CA ASP A 355 -2.23 -5.52 -11.98
C ASP A 355 -0.99 -5.15 -11.13
N GLY A 356 -1.08 -4.04 -10.39
CA GLY A 356 -0.03 -3.52 -9.51
C GLY A 356 0.95 -2.58 -10.21
N VAL A 357 0.72 -2.26 -11.48
CA VAL A 357 1.49 -1.33 -12.29
C VAL A 357 0.54 -0.23 -12.80
N LYS A 358 1.07 0.97 -12.97
CA LYS A 358 0.31 2.13 -13.46
C LYS A 358 0.75 2.46 -14.87
N ASP A 359 -0.19 2.86 -15.71
CA ASP A 359 0.01 3.26 -17.10
C ASP A 359 0.84 2.22 -17.89
N ASN A 360 0.53 0.93 -17.72
CA ASN A 360 1.15 -0.20 -18.42
C ASN A 360 0.26 -0.74 -19.54
N PRO A 361 0.31 -0.14 -20.75
CA PRO A 361 -0.46 -0.65 -21.87
C PRO A 361 -0.05 -2.08 -22.22
N LEU A 362 -1.03 -2.83 -22.72
CA LEU A 362 -0.83 -4.23 -23.09
C LEU A 362 0.32 -4.43 -24.08
N PRO A 363 1.14 -5.48 -23.89
CA PRO A 363 2.19 -5.81 -24.82
C PRO A 363 1.62 -6.28 -26.16
N LEU A 364 2.36 -5.98 -27.24
CA LEU A 364 2.02 -6.46 -28.59
C LEU A 364 1.99 -7.99 -28.65
N CYS A 365 1.00 -8.54 -29.35
CA CYS A 365 0.73 -9.98 -29.43
C CYS A 365 0.72 -10.52 -30.87
N ASP A 366 1.03 -9.68 -31.85
CA ASP A 366 0.88 -9.94 -33.29
C ASP A 366 2.20 -10.30 -33.99
N ASN A 367 3.29 -10.45 -33.22
CA ASN A 367 4.55 -10.92 -33.75
C ASN A 367 4.47 -12.40 -34.18
N GLY A 368 5.14 -12.73 -35.29
CA GLY A 368 5.26 -14.12 -35.76
C GLY A 368 3.98 -14.78 -36.29
N LEU A 369 2.87 -14.04 -36.42
CA LEU A 369 1.63 -14.57 -36.99
C LEU A 369 1.83 -15.04 -38.44
N ALA A 370 1.25 -16.20 -38.77
CA ALA A 370 1.31 -16.74 -40.12
C ALA A 370 0.42 -15.94 -41.06
N SER A 371 0.97 -15.49 -42.20
CA SER A 371 0.23 -14.65 -43.13
C SER A 371 -1.05 -15.30 -43.66
N ASN A 372 -1.06 -16.61 -43.86
CA ASN A 372 -2.23 -17.35 -44.34
C ASN A 372 -3.04 -18.03 -43.22
N SER A 373 -2.94 -17.54 -41.97
CA SER A 373 -3.60 -18.18 -40.82
C SER A 373 -5.09 -18.43 -41.07
N GLY A 374 -5.55 -19.60 -40.64
CA GLY A 374 -6.97 -19.98 -40.61
C GLY A 374 -7.61 -19.85 -39.22
N VAL A 375 -6.88 -19.31 -38.23
CA VAL A 375 -7.33 -19.18 -36.85
C VAL A 375 -7.86 -17.77 -36.64
N GLY A 376 -9.14 -17.61 -36.30
CA GLY A 376 -9.76 -16.28 -36.15
C GLY A 376 -9.12 -15.42 -35.05
N LEU A 377 -8.62 -16.02 -33.97
CA LEU A 377 -7.89 -15.29 -32.92
C LEU A 377 -6.59 -14.64 -33.41
N ASP A 378 -5.94 -15.18 -34.44
CA ASP A 378 -4.75 -14.52 -35.02
C ASP A 378 -5.13 -13.20 -35.69
N TYR A 379 -6.34 -13.08 -36.24
CA TYR A 379 -6.84 -11.83 -36.82
C TYR A 379 -7.24 -10.83 -35.74
N ALA A 380 -7.69 -11.29 -34.56
CA ALA A 380 -7.89 -10.41 -33.41
C ALA A 380 -6.55 -9.80 -32.96
N LYS A 381 -5.50 -10.63 -32.85
CA LYS A 381 -4.15 -10.15 -32.54
C LYS A 381 -3.65 -9.16 -33.59
N ALA A 382 -3.85 -9.46 -34.88
CA ALA A 382 -3.44 -8.61 -35.98
C ALA A 382 -4.21 -7.29 -36.12
N ILE A 383 -5.23 -7.05 -35.28
CA ILE A 383 -5.87 -5.73 -35.15
C ILE A 383 -5.63 -5.12 -33.77
N ASP A 384 -4.59 -5.58 -33.05
CA ASP A 384 -4.17 -5.12 -31.72
C ASP A 384 -5.11 -5.48 -30.55
N LEU A 385 -6.02 -6.44 -30.71
CA LEU A 385 -6.74 -7.04 -29.59
C LEU A 385 -5.87 -8.13 -28.93
N CYS A 386 -5.10 -7.72 -27.92
CA CYS A 386 -4.07 -8.55 -27.30
C CYS A 386 -4.39 -9.15 -25.92
N GLN A 387 -5.58 -8.88 -25.37
CA GLN A 387 -6.05 -9.55 -24.15
C GLN A 387 -7.07 -10.64 -24.47
N PHE A 388 -6.96 -11.76 -23.76
CA PHE A 388 -7.82 -12.93 -23.94
C PHE A 388 -8.38 -13.38 -22.60
N THR A 389 -9.63 -13.82 -22.60
CA THR A 389 -10.33 -14.30 -21.41
C THR A 389 -11.22 -15.49 -21.76
N THR A 390 -11.94 -16.02 -20.78
CA THR A 390 -12.91 -17.10 -20.99
C THR A 390 -14.32 -16.66 -20.63
N GLU A 391 -15.31 -17.27 -21.28
CA GLU A 391 -16.73 -16.95 -21.11
C GLU A 391 -17.16 -16.89 -19.64
N ASN A 392 -16.63 -17.78 -18.80
CA ASN A 392 -17.04 -17.97 -17.41
C ASN A 392 -16.00 -17.50 -16.38
N ALA A 393 -14.97 -16.72 -16.77
CA ALA A 393 -13.97 -16.29 -15.80
C ALA A 393 -14.59 -15.50 -14.63
N GLN A 394 -14.07 -15.70 -13.41
CA GLN A 394 -14.59 -15.18 -12.13
C GLN A 394 -13.46 -14.58 -11.29
N GLY A 395 -13.82 -13.75 -10.30
CA GLY A 395 -12.89 -13.11 -9.36
C GLY A 395 -11.76 -12.38 -10.11
N ALA A 396 -10.53 -12.52 -9.63
CA ALA A 396 -9.36 -11.85 -10.24
C ALA A 396 -9.07 -12.29 -11.68
N ASN A 397 -9.61 -13.42 -12.12
CA ASN A 397 -9.47 -13.87 -13.50
C ASN A 397 -10.56 -13.32 -14.44
N LYS A 398 -11.57 -12.61 -13.91
CA LYS A 398 -12.67 -11.99 -14.66
C LYS A 398 -12.18 -10.74 -15.41
N ILE A 399 -11.04 -10.83 -16.09
CA ILE A 399 -10.50 -9.76 -16.91
C ILE A 399 -11.31 -9.61 -18.21
N TRP A 400 -11.24 -8.43 -18.84
CA TRP A 400 -11.74 -8.22 -20.20
C TRP A 400 -10.90 -8.99 -21.22
N GLY A 401 -11.39 -9.13 -22.45
CA GLY A 401 -10.59 -9.72 -23.53
C GLY A 401 -11.41 -10.47 -24.57
N VAL A 402 -10.72 -10.90 -25.61
CA VAL A 402 -11.29 -11.74 -26.67
C VAL A 402 -11.50 -13.15 -26.14
N ILE A 403 -12.73 -13.63 -26.20
CA ILE A 403 -13.13 -14.97 -25.77
C ILE A 403 -12.95 -15.99 -26.91
N SER A 404 -13.37 -15.61 -28.12
CA SER A 404 -13.22 -16.47 -29.30
C SER A 404 -13.19 -15.67 -30.60
N GLY A 405 -12.59 -16.27 -31.62
CA GLY A 405 -12.53 -15.71 -32.97
C GLY A 405 -12.74 -16.80 -34.02
N ASN A 406 -13.65 -16.57 -34.98
CA ASN A 406 -14.00 -17.51 -36.03
C ASN A 406 -14.02 -16.85 -37.41
N LEU A 407 -13.52 -17.57 -38.41
CA LEU A 407 -13.64 -17.23 -39.82
C LEU A 407 -14.75 -18.08 -40.46
N SER A 408 -15.73 -17.42 -41.07
CA SER A 408 -16.88 -18.07 -41.71
C SER A 408 -17.31 -17.33 -42.99
N LEU A 409 -18.30 -17.89 -43.69
CA LEU A 409 -19.04 -17.14 -44.73
C LEU A 409 -20.02 -16.16 -44.05
N THR A 410 -20.59 -15.21 -44.78
CA THR A 410 -21.42 -14.12 -44.21
C THR A 410 -22.72 -14.57 -43.52
N ASN A 411 -23.19 -15.79 -43.79
CA ASN A 411 -24.32 -16.39 -43.07
C ASN A 411 -23.91 -17.09 -41.76
N GLY A 412 -22.63 -17.02 -41.36
CA GLY A 412 -22.07 -17.68 -40.18
C GLY A 412 -21.78 -19.17 -40.33
N ASN A 413 -21.95 -19.76 -41.53
CA ASN A 413 -21.76 -21.18 -41.77
C ASN A 413 -20.66 -21.45 -42.80
N GLY A 414 -19.94 -22.56 -42.63
CA GLY A 414 -18.85 -22.95 -43.53
C GLY A 414 -17.58 -22.11 -43.34
N SER A 415 -16.55 -22.44 -44.11
CA SER A 415 -15.27 -21.74 -44.07
C SER A 415 -15.07 -20.91 -45.34
N PRO A 416 -14.53 -19.68 -45.23
CA PRO A 416 -14.18 -18.89 -46.40
C PRO A 416 -13.00 -19.53 -47.14
N ASN A 417 -12.82 -19.15 -48.41
CA ASN A 417 -11.69 -19.62 -49.19
C ASN A 417 -10.35 -19.26 -48.50
N ALA A 418 -9.33 -20.09 -48.65
CA ALA A 418 -8.05 -19.81 -48.01
C ALA A 418 -7.36 -18.53 -48.52
N ALA A 419 -7.66 -18.11 -49.75
CA ALA A 419 -7.06 -16.92 -50.33
C ALA A 419 -7.76 -15.61 -49.94
N SER A 420 -8.98 -15.64 -49.39
CA SER A 420 -9.79 -14.44 -49.09
C SER A 420 -9.39 -13.71 -47.81
N ARG A 421 -8.34 -14.17 -47.13
CA ARG A 421 -7.90 -13.64 -45.85
C ARG A 421 -6.40 -13.80 -45.66
N SER A 422 -5.76 -12.77 -45.10
CA SER A 422 -4.36 -12.83 -44.72
C SER A 422 -4.01 -11.86 -43.58
N ILE A 423 -2.82 -12.03 -43.04
CA ILE A 423 -2.19 -11.16 -42.04
C ILE A 423 -0.88 -10.62 -42.64
N ARG A 424 -0.67 -9.30 -42.61
CA ARG A 424 0.44 -8.63 -43.32
C ARG A 424 1.10 -7.56 -42.48
N ASN A 425 2.29 -7.08 -42.87
CA ASN A 425 2.94 -5.92 -42.23
C ASN A 425 2.54 -4.57 -42.85
N GLY A 426 1.77 -4.63 -43.91
CA GLY A 426 1.52 -3.54 -44.85
C GLY A 426 0.84 -4.11 -46.08
N PHE A 427 0.43 -3.24 -47.00
CA PHE A 427 -0.23 -3.64 -48.23
C PHE A 427 0.20 -2.74 -49.40
N GLY A 428 0.74 -3.35 -50.45
CA GLY A 428 1.44 -2.65 -51.52
C GLY A 428 2.71 -1.94 -51.02
N GLN A 429 3.14 -0.91 -51.74
CA GLN A 429 4.43 -0.27 -51.47
C GLN A 429 4.38 0.80 -50.37
N ASN A 430 3.19 1.37 -50.12
CA ASN A 430 3.05 2.62 -49.37
C ASN A 430 2.05 2.56 -48.21
N ILE A 431 1.45 1.41 -47.93
CA ILE A 431 0.55 1.23 -46.79
C ILE A 431 1.26 0.37 -45.77
N MET A 432 1.45 0.93 -44.58
CA MET A 432 2.02 0.24 -43.42
C MET A 432 0.91 0.01 -42.39
N ASN A 433 1.15 -0.93 -41.48
CA ASN A 433 0.34 -1.08 -40.28
C ASN A 433 0.28 0.23 -39.47
N GLN A 434 -0.84 0.46 -38.79
CA GLN A 434 -1.17 1.65 -38.01
C GLN A 434 -0.79 1.51 -36.54
N LYS A 435 -0.79 0.28 -36.01
CA LYS A 435 -0.31 -0.07 -34.66
C LYS A 435 0.26 -1.49 -34.72
N GLY A 436 1.04 -1.87 -33.70
CA GLY A 436 1.68 -3.18 -33.65
C GLY A 436 2.69 -3.46 -34.77
N LEU A 437 2.64 -4.68 -35.30
CA LEU A 437 3.51 -5.20 -36.36
C LEU A 437 2.74 -5.74 -37.57
N ARG A 438 1.45 -6.06 -37.40
CA ARG A 438 0.59 -6.69 -38.40
C ARG A 438 -0.72 -5.93 -38.57
N LEU A 439 -1.36 -6.16 -39.71
CA LEU A 439 -2.73 -5.78 -40.00
C LEU A 439 -3.49 -7.01 -40.53
N ALA A 440 -4.81 -7.00 -40.39
CA ALA A 440 -5.69 -8.00 -40.96
C ALA A 440 -6.18 -7.59 -42.36
N VAL A 441 -6.21 -8.53 -43.29
CA VAL A 441 -6.69 -8.34 -44.66
C VAL A 441 -7.84 -9.31 -44.91
N LEU A 442 -9.01 -8.78 -45.27
CA LEU A 442 -10.16 -9.56 -45.74
C LEU A 442 -10.51 -9.11 -47.16
N SER A 443 -10.78 -10.05 -48.05
CA SER A 443 -11.06 -9.75 -49.46
C SER A 443 -12.05 -10.75 -50.04
N SER A 444 -12.93 -10.30 -50.93
CA SER A 444 -13.67 -11.22 -51.80
C SER A 444 -12.76 -11.89 -52.84
N GLY A 445 -11.68 -11.20 -53.21
CA GLY A 445 -10.56 -11.69 -54.01
C GLY A 445 -9.45 -12.38 -53.21
N ASN A 446 -8.23 -12.35 -53.76
CA ASN A 446 -7.05 -12.79 -53.01
C ASN A 446 -6.62 -11.66 -52.07
N ALA A 447 -6.54 -11.94 -50.76
CA ALA A 447 -6.01 -11.04 -49.74
C ALA A 447 -4.47 -10.94 -49.84
N ALA A 448 -3.97 -10.41 -50.95
CA ALA A 448 -2.56 -10.37 -51.29
C ALA A 448 -2.27 -9.19 -52.23
N ASP A 449 -1.16 -8.48 -51.99
CA ASP A 449 -0.63 -7.48 -52.93
C ASP A 449 0.39 -8.10 -53.89
N SER A 450 0.89 -7.32 -54.85
CA SER A 450 1.79 -7.80 -55.91
C SER A 450 3.12 -8.43 -55.45
N SER A 451 3.52 -8.19 -54.20
CA SER A 451 4.74 -8.73 -53.59
C SER A 451 4.51 -10.01 -52.77
N ASP A 452 3.25 -10.38 -52.55
CA ASP A 452 2.87 -11.47 -51.66
C ASP A 452 2.82 -12.84 -52.36
N SER A 453 3.21 -13.88 -51.61
CA SER A 453 3.24 -15.27 -52.11
C SER A 453 2.33 -16.26 -51.37
N ASN A 454 1.77 -15.91 -50.20
CA ASN A 454 0.90 -16.80 -49.44
C ASN A 454 -0.17 -16.07 -48.57
N PRO A 455 -1.44 -15.96 -49.03
CA PRO A 455 -1.86 -16.25 -50.39
C PRO A 455 -1.09 -15.40 -51.40
N ASN A 456 -0.92 -15.93 -52.61
CA ASN A 456 -0.24 -15.22 -53.69
C ASN A 456 -1.15 -14.15 -54.29
N PHE A 457 -0.54 -13.11 -54.84
CA PHE A 457 -1.27 -12.09 -55.60
C PHE A 457 -2.13 -12.71 -56.72
N ALA A 458 -3.32 -12.15 -56.90
CA ALA A 458 -4.08 -12.26 -58.13
C ALA A 458 -4.76 -10.92 -58.43
N GLN A 459 -5.02 -10.64 -59.71
CA GLN A 459 -5.57 -9.36 -60.14
C GLN A 459 -7.00 -9.20 -59.61
N PHE A 460 -7.26 -8.06 -58.95
CA PHE A 460 -8.59 -7.67 -58.48
C PHE A 460 -9.49 -7.20 -59.64
N GLN A 461 -8.88 -6.65 -60.71
CA GLN A 461 -9.58 -6.22 -61.92
C GLN A 461 -9.53 -7.32 -63.00
N ASP A 462 -10.72 -7.55 -63.57
CA ASP A 462 -11.24 -8.78 -64.21
C ASP A 462 -11.51 -9.94 -63.24
N GLY A 463 -10.95 -9.88 -62.03
CA GLY A 463 -11.45 -10.62 -60.89
C GLY A 463 -10.97 -12.05 -60.72
N GLN A 464 -11.17 -12.62 -59.52
CA GLN A 464 -10.95 -14.04 -59.27
C GLN A 464 -12.02 -14.67 -58.39
N SER A 465 -13.02 -15.32 -58.99
CA SER A 465 -13.98 -16.06 -58.18
C SER A 465 -13.34 -17.14 -57.30
N LYS A 466 -13.74 -17.20 -56.04
CA LYS A 466 -13.32 -18.22 -55.06
C LYS A 466 -14.21 -19.45 -55.05
N GLY A 467 -15.30 -19.42 -55.80
CA GLY A 467 -16.26 -20.51 -55.90
C GLY A 467 -17.03 -20.73 -54.60
N THR A 468 -17.12 -19.71 -53.74
CA THR A 468 -17.86 -19.76 -52.47
C THR A 468 -19.02 -18.78 -52.50
N SER A 469 -20.14 -19.13 -51.86
CA SER A 469 -21.31 -18.25 -51.79
C SER A 469 -22.12 -18.55 -50.55
N SER A 470 -22.78 -17.54 -49.99
CA SER A 470 -23.74 -17.70 -48.91
C SER A 470 -24.89 -16.70 -48.99
N ALA A 471 -25.88 -16.84 -48.11
CA ALA A 471 -26.80 -15.74 -47.85
C ALA A 471 -26.04 -14.58 -47.17
N PHE A 472 -26.58 -13.36 -47.27
CA PHE A 472 -26.11 -12.20 -46.50
C PHE A 472 -26.27 -12.43 -44.99
N PRO A 473 -25.64 -11.59 -44.13
CA PRO A 473 -25.92 -11.61 -42.70
C PRO A 473 -27.42 -11.39 -42.46
N ALA A 474 -28.09 -12.43 -41.95
CA ALA A 474 -29.55 -12.50 -41.97
C ALA A 474 -30.23 -11.39 -41.16
N ASP A 475 -29.63 -11.02 -40.02
CA ASP A 475 -30.14 -9.99 -39.14
C ASP A 475 -29.99 -8.58 -39.74
N TRP A 476 -28.84 -8.27 -40.32
CA TRP A 476 -28.63 -7.00 -41.03
C TRP A 476 -29.54 -6.87 -42.27
N PHE A 477 -29.64 -7.96 -43.05
CA PHE A 477 -30.51 -7.98 -44.24
C PHE A 477 -31.99 -7.81 -43.88
N ALA A 478 -32.45 -8.46 -42.81
CA ALA A 478 -33.82 -8.31 -42.31
C ALA A 478 -34.08 -6.90 -41.77
N ALA A 479 -33.13 -6.30 -41.02
CA ALA A 479 -33.23 -4.94 -40.51
C ALA A 479 -33.37 -3.89 -41.62
N ASN A 480 -32.83 -4.20 -42.81
CA ASN A 480 -32.94 -3.37 -44.01
C ASN A 480 -34.11 -3.79 -44.94
N GLY A 481 -35.15 -4.42 -44.38
CA GLY A 481 -36.37 -4.77 -45.10
C GLY A 481 -36.18 -5.86 -46.16
N ASN A 482 -35.20 -6.75 -45.97
CA ASN A 482 -34.79 -7.77 -46.94
C ASN A 482 -34.30 -7.17 -48.26
N SER A 483 -33.57 -6.07 -48.17
CA SER A 483 -32.91 -5.41 -49.29
C SER A 483 -31.54 -4.90 -48.87
N LEU A 484 -30.60 -4.85 -49.81
CA LEU A 484 -29.30 -4.24 -49.55
C LEU A 484 -29.43 -2.71 -49.62
N PRO A 485 -29.13 -1.98 -48.52
CA PRO A 485 -29.17 -0.53 -48.52
C PRO A 485 -28.12 0.03 -49.50
N ASN A 486 -28.50 1.02 -50.30
CA ASN A 486 -27.64 1.60 -51.32
C ASN A 486 -27.82 3.13 -51.38
N THR A 487 -26.85 3.81 -51.98
CA THR A 487 -26.87 5.27 -52.12
C THR A 487 -28.04 5.73 -53.00
N PRO A 488 -28.83 6.74 -52.59
CA PRO A 488 -29.93 7.28 -53.38
C PRO A 488 -29.52 7.63 -54.81
N GLY A 489 -30.32 7.18 -55.77
CA GLY A 489 -30.08 7.39 -57.20
C GLY A 489 -29.21 6.31 -57.85
N CYS A 490 -28.64 5.38 -57.09
CA CYS A 490 -28.04 4.16 -57.63
C CYS A 490 -29.07 3.04 -57.75
N PRO A 491 -28.94 2.15 -58.75
CA PRO A 491 -29.85 1.02 -58.92
C PRO A 491 -29.77 0.09 -57.70
N ALA A 492 -30.84 -0.68 -57.48
CA ALA A 492 -30.79 -1.75 -56.50
C ALA A 492 -29.69 -2.76 -56.87
N VAL A 493 -29.00 -3.26 -55.85
CA VAL A 493 -27.96 -4.29 -56.02
C VAL A 493 -28.62 -5.56 -56.55
N ALA A 494 -28.02 -6.20 -57.54
CA ALA A 494 -28.59 -7.39 -58.16
C ALA A 494 -28.21 -8.66 -57.38
N GLY A 495 -29.02 -9.72 -57.55
CA GLY A 495 -28.82 -10.98 -56.86
C GLY A 495 -29.31 -10.99 -55.41
N ASN A 496 -29.21 -12.16 -54.78
CA ASN A 496 -29.66 -12.43 -53.41
C ASN A 496 -28.65 -13.27 -52.62
N THR A 497 -27.41 -13.35 -53.10
CA THR A 497 -26.32 -14.13 -52.51
C THR A 497 -25.09 -13.23 -52.35
N ALA A 498 -24.37 -13.44 -51.26
CA ALA A 498 -23.02 -12.94 -51.07
C ALA A 498 -22.07 -13.88 -51.80
N ASN A 499 -21.36 -13.37 -52.81
CA ASN A 499 -20.37 -14.14 -53.54
C ASN A 499 -18.98 -13.92 -52.93
N ASP A 500 -18.22 -15.00 -52.90
CA ASP A 500 -16.89 -15.08 -52.31
C ASP A 500 -16.74 -14.41 -50.93
N PRO A 501 -17.67 -14.66 -50.00
CA PRO A 501 -17.72 -13.93 -48.75
C PRO A 501 -16.65 -14.41 -47.78
N VAL A 502 -16.14 -13.47 -46.98
CA VAL A 502 -15.36 -13.76 -45.78
C VAL A 502 -15.87 -12.92 -44.62
N MET A 503 -16.03 -13.56 -43.47
CA MET A 503 -16.43 -12.91 -42.23
C MET A 503 -15.51 -13.33 -41.09
N LEU A 504 -14.95 -12.33 -40.39
CA LEU A 504 -14.31 -12.51 -39.09
C LEU A 504 -15.35 -12.18 -38.00
N LYS A 505 -15.68 -13.17 -37.17
CA LYS A 505 -16.52 -13.00 -35.99
C LYS A 505 -15.68 -13.09 -34.73
N LEU A 506 -15.72 -12.06 -33.90
CA LEU A 506 -15.08 -12.05 -32.57
C LEU A 506 -16.15 -11.97 -31.49
N ARG A 507 -15.95 -12.72 -30.40
CA ARG A 507 -16.72 -12.62 -29.16
C ARG A 507 -15.79 -12.06 -28.09
N ILE A 508 -16.19 -10.97 -27.44
CA ILE A 508 -15.32 -10.15 -26.60
C ILE A 508 -16.06 -9.81 -25.31
N ARG A 509 -15.40 -9.98 -24.16
CA ARG A 509 -15.80 -9.31 -22.92
C ARG A 509 -15.25 -7.89 -22.95
N VAL A 510 -16.16 -6.93 -22.94
CA VAL A 510 -15.85 -5.51 -22.98
C VAL A 510 -15.22 -5.09 -21.65
N PRO A 511 -14.19 -4.21 -21.65
CA PRO A 511 -13.68 -3.64 -20.42
C PRO A 511 -14.76 -2.95 -19.59
N THR A 512 -14.65 -3.01 -18.27
CA THR A 512 -15.63 -2.44 -17.32
C THR A 512 -15.64 -0.92 -17.30
N ASN A 513 -14.60 -0.28 -17.81
CA ASN A 513 -14.50 1.18 -17.96
C ASN A 513 -14.63 1.66 -19.43
N ALA A 514 -14.90 0.76 -20.40
CA ALA A 514 -15.04 1.13 -21.82
C ALA A 514 -16.49 1.44 -22.22
N ASN A 515 -16.70 2.59 -22.85
CA ASN A 515 -17.98 3.03 -23.42
C ASN A 515 -18.00 2.98 -24.95
N SER A 516 -16.83 2.91 -25.59
CA SER A 516 -16.72 2.73 -27.04
C SER A 516 -15.41 2.08 -27.44
N PHE A 517 -15.30 1.73 -28.71
CA PHE A 517 -14.06 1.31 -29.34
C PHE A 517 -13.89 1.99 -30.70
N SER A 518 -12.66 1.94 -31.21
CA SER A 518 -12.35 2.28 -32.59
C SER A 518 -11.37 1.29 -33.20
N ALA A 519 -11.40 1.18 -34.52
CA ALA A 519 -10.41 0.47 -35.32
C ALA A 519 -10.12 1.25 -36.60
N LYS A 520 -8.88 1.17 -37.09
CA LYS A 520 -8.52 1.70 -38.39
C LYS A 520 -8.97 0.75 -39.48
N MET A 521 -9.56 1.30 -40.54
CA MET A 521 -9.94 0.54 -41.73
C MET A 521 -9.52 1.22 -43.03
N PHE A 522 -9.24 0.44 -44.05
CA PHE A 522 -8.99 0.93 -45.41
C PHE A 522 -9.69 0.02 -46.41
N PHE A 523 -10.73 0.55 -47.07
CA PHE A 523 -11.50 -0.18 -48.07
C PHE A 523 -11.00 0.12 -49.49
N PHE A 524 -10.92 -0.93 -50.32
CA PHE A 524 -10.58 -0.91 -51.73
C PHE A 524 -11.68 -1.59 -52.54
N SER A 525 -11.87 -1.11 -53.77
CA SER A 525 -12.75 -1.77 -54.73
C SER A 525 -12.20 -1.63 -56.14
N ALA A 526 -12.21 -2.74 -56.87
CA ALA A 526 -11.81 -2.80 -58.28
C ALA A 526 -12.89 -2.22 -59.20
N GLU A 527 -14.14 -2.15 -58.72
CA GLU A 527 -15.28 -1.55 -59.41
C GLU A 527 -15.11 -0.04 -59.70
N TYR A 528 -14.18 0.63 -59.02
CA TYR A 528 -13.87 2.02 -59.29
C TYR A 528 -12.94 2.17 -60.51
N PRO A 529 -13.15 3.17 -61.40
CA PRO A 529 -14.28 4.11 -61.43
C PRO A 529 -15.51 3.64 -62.23
N GLU A 530 -15.40 2.57 -63.00
CA GLU A 530 -16.35 2.26 -64.07
C GLU A 530 -17.73 1.81 -63.58
N TYR A 531 -17.75 1.03 -62.52
CA TYR A 531 -18.94 0.35 -61.99
C TYR A 531 -19.56 1.09 -60.81
N VAL A 532 -19.05 2.28 -60.46
CA VAL A 532 -19.69 3.14 -59.47
C VAL A 532 -21.15 3.40 -59.86
N CYS A 533 -22.04 3.38 -58.87
CA CYS A 533 -23.49 3.55 -59.01
C CYS A 533 -24.14 2.57 -59.99
N THR A 534 -23.67 1.32 -60.00
CA THR A 534 -24.28 0.20 -60.69
C THR A 534 -24.85 -0.82 -59.69
N ALA A 535 -25.40 -1.93 -60.22
CA ALA A 535 -25.97 -2.99 -59.40
C ALA A 535 -24.90 -3.89 -58.76
N PHE A 536 -23.63 -3.76 -59.13
CA PHE A 536 -22.53 -4.66 -58.72
C PHE A 536 -21.87 -4.28 -57.39
N ASN A 537 -22.38 -3.27 -56.69
CA ASN A 537 -21.76 -2.73 -55.47
C ASN A 537 -21.43 -3.75 -54.39
N ASP A 538 -20.14 -3.99 -54.22
CA ASP A 538 -19.60 -4.77 -53.12
C ASP A 538 -19.78 -4.05 -51.79
N PHE A 539 -19.94 -4.82 -50.73
CA PHE A 539 -20.15 -4.29 -49.39
C PHE A 539 -19.08 -4.76 -48.43
N PHE A 540 -18.68 -3.83 -47.57
CA PHE A 540 -18.06 -4.14 -46.29
C PHE A 540 -18.99 -3.67 -45.17
N VAL A 541 -19.33 -4.59 -44.27
CA VAL A 541 -20.14 -4.29 -43.08
C VAL A 541 -19.39 -4.71 -41.83
N THR A 542 -19.56 -3.94 -40.75
CA THR A 542 -19.10 -4.30 -39.41
C THR A 542 -20.30 -4.29 -38.49
N LEU A 543 -20.78 -5.47 -38.12
CA LEU A 543 -21.99 -5.65 -37.33
C LEU A 543 -21.63 -5.80 -35.85
N VAL A 544 -22.17 -4.92 -35.01
CA VAL A 544 -21.93 -4.91 -33.56
C VAL A 544 -23.18 -5.38 -32.83
N ASP A 545 -23.08 -6.54 -32.19
CA ASP A 545 -24.07 -7.08 -31.27
C ASP A 545 -23.70 -6.66 -29.84
N SER A 546 -24.12 -5.45 -29.48
CA SER A 546 -23.98 -4.84 -28.14
C SER A 546 -25.35 -4.44 -27.60
N ALA A 547 -25.49 -4.39 -26.28
CA ALA A 547 -26.68 -3.87 -25.60
C ALA A 547 -26.79 -2.33 -25.69
N ASP A 548 -25.76 -1.64 -26.18
CA ASP A 548 -25.78 -0.18 -26.35
C ASP A 548 -26.70 0.24 -27.51
N ASN A 549 -27.58 1.20 -27.23
CA ASN A 549 -28.61 1.66 -28.17
C ASN A 549 -28.19 2.86 -29.03
N MET A 550 -26.97 3.36 -28.90
CA MET A 550 -26.43 4.43 -29.75
C MET A 550 -25.87 3.88 -31.07
N ASN A 551 -25.57 2.58 -31.14
CA ASN A 551 -25.23 1.91 -32.39
C ASN A 551 -26.42 1.90 -33.38
N PRO A 552 -26.17 1.86 -34.70
CA PRO A 552 -27.23 1.73 -35.69
C PRO A 552 -28.13 0.52 -35.43
N SER A 553 -29.44 0.66 -35.65
CA SER A 553 -30.42 -0.40 -35.37
C SER A 553 -30.24 -1.66 -36.24
N ASP A 554 -29.58 -1.53 -37.39
CA ASP A 554 -29.19 -2.65 -38.24
C ASP A 554 -27.81 -3.22 -37.85
N LYS A 555 -27.18 -2.69 -36.81
CA LYS A 555 -25.88 -3.06 -36.22
C LYS A 555 -24.66 -2.65 -37.02
N ASN A 556 -24.81 -2.11 -38.24
CA ASN A 556 -23.67 -1.83 -39.10
C ASN A 556 -23.00 -0.49 -38.76
N ILE A 557 -21.78 -0.53 -38.21
CA ILE A 557 -20.97 0.67 -37.93
C ILE A 557 -20.02 1.04 -39.07
N ALA A 558 -19.85 0.18 -40.08
CA ALA A 558 -19.13 0.52 -41.31
C ALA A 558 -20.04 1.36 -42.23
N ILE A 559 -20.39 2.56 -41.76
CA ILE A 559 -21.31 3.49 -42.40
C ILE A 559 -20.73 4.91 -42.46
N TYR A 560 -20.95 5.60 -43.57
CA TYR A 560 -20.78 7.04 -43.64
C TYR A 560 -22.09 7.72 -43.23
N VAL A 561 -22.02 8.59 -42.23
CA VAL A 561 -23.17 9.34 -41.73
C VAL A 561 -23.21 10.71 -42.42
N GLN A 562 -24.32 11.02 -43.09
CA GLN A 562 -24.58 12.34 -43.68
C GLN A 562 -25.97 12.83 -43.29
N GLY A 563 -26.02 13.79 -42.37
CA GLY A 563 -27.28 14.23 -41.78
C GLY A 563 -27.95 13.06 -41.06
N ASN A 564 -29.16 12.69 -41.50
CA ASN A 564 -29.93 11.58 -40.93
C ASN A 564 -29.81 10.28 -41.73
N ASN A 565 -28.95 10.24 -42.74
CA ASN A 565 -28.79 9.06 -43.60
C ASN A 565 -27.49 8.34 -43.29
N ASN A 566 -27.57 7.01 -43.27
CA ASN A 566 -26.44 6.12 -43.08
C ASN A 566 -26.20 5.36 -44.38
N TYR A 567 -24.97 5.40 -44.88
CA TYR A 567 -24.59 4.72 -46.12
C TYR A 567 -23.52 3.67 -45.82
N PRO A 568 -23.78 2.38 -46.06
CA PRO A 568 -22.77 1.33 -45.86
C PRO A 568 -21.55 1.55 -46.74
N VAL A 569 -20.38 1.13 -46.24
CA VAL A 569 -19.15 1.11 -47.03
C VAL A 569 -19.29 0.13 -48.21
N GLY A 570 -19.06 0.67 -49.39
CA GLY A 570 -19.11 0.02 -50.69
C GLY A 570 -18.77 1.02 -51.78
N VAL A 571 -18.58 0.61 -53.04
CA VAL A 571 -18.17 1.53 -54.09
C VAL A 571 -19.23 2.60 -54.44
N ASN A 572 -20.52 2.31 -54.24
CA ASN A 572 -21.59 3.26 -54.52
C ASN A 572 -21.62 4.43 -53.52
N ILE A 573 -20.94 4.32 -52.38
CA ILE A 573 -20.89 5.37 -51.36
C ILE A 573 -20.33 6.68 -51.91
N LEU A 574 -19.53 6.65 -52.98
CA LEU A 574 -18.95 7.84 -53.63
C LEU A 574 -20.00 8.84 -54.13
N LYS A 575 -21.26 8.41 -54.33
CA LYS A 575 -22.37 9.30 -54.70
C LYS A 575 -22.94 10.11 -53.53
N ALA A 576 -22.76 9.64 -52.30
CA ALA A 576 -23.21 10.30 -51.07
C ALA A 576 -22.05 10.97 -50.30
N ALA A 577 -20.90 10.31 -50.26
CA ALA A 577 -19.74 10.66 -49.44
C ALA A 577 -18.61 11.27 -50.29
N ASN A 578 -18.74 12.54 -50.64
CA ASN A 578 -17.66 13.26 -51.33
C ASN A 578 -16.45 13.39 -50.40
N GLY A 579 -15.30 12.85 -50.82
CA GLY A 579 -14.05 12.86 -50.04
C GLY A 579 -13.78 11.62 -49.18
N LEU A 580 -14.67 10.62 -49.15
CA LEU A 580 -14.38 9.35 -48.47
C LEU A 580 -13.36 8.50 -49.23
N PHE A 581 -13.43 8.49 -50.56
CA PHE A 581 -12.40 7.90 -51.41
C PHE A 581 -11.32 8.95 -51.66
N THR A 582 -10.20 8.82 -50.94
CA THR A 582 -9.06 9.74 -51.08
C THR A 582 -7.98 9.20 -52.00
N GLN A 583 -7.87 7.87 -52.15
CA GLN A 583 -6.85 7.21 -52.96
C GLN A 583 -7.47 6.71 -54.26
N CYS A 584 -7.57 7.59 -55.26
CA CYS A 584 -8.25 7.33 -56.53
C CYS A 584 -7.90 8.38 -57.60
N THR A 585 -8.45 8.24 -58.82
CA THR A 585 -8.23 9.19 -59.91
C THR A 585 -9.45 10.09 -60.13
N ASN A 586 -9.32 11.39 -59.86
CA ASN A 586 -10.41 12.35 -60.13
C ASN A 586 -10.86 12.34 -61.60
N GLY A 587 -12.14 12.56 -61.83
CA GLY A 587 -12.72 12.66 -63.17
C GLY A 587 -14.04 11.93 -63.29
N GLN A 588 -14.31 11.43 -64.49
CA GLN A 588 -15.53 10.69 -64.78
C GLN A 588 -15.51 9.36 -64.01
N ILE A 589 -16.61 9.10 -63.31
CA ILE A 589 -16.99 7.80 -62.73
C ILE A 589 -18.18 7.27 -63.52
N THR A 590 -18.59 6.03 -63.23
CA THR A 590 -19.83 5.40 -63.75
C THR A 590 -19.84 5.18 -65.28
N GLN A 591 -18.69 4.85 -65.88
CA GLN A 591 -18.57 4.57 -67.32
C GLN A 591 -19.46 3.40 -67.78
N CYS A 592 -19.70 2.42 -66.91
CA CYS A 592 -20.65 1.33 -67.11
C CYS A 592 -22.08 1.66 -66.64
N GLY A 593 -22.33 2.89 -66.20
CA GLY A 593 -23.59 3.39 -65.66
C GLY A 593 -23.98 4.78 -66.18
N ALA A 594 -24.75 5.53 -65.39
CA ALA A 594 -25.17 6.89 -65.74
C ALA A 594 -24.04 7.90 -65.44
N PRO A 595 -23.50 8.64 -66.43
CA PRO A 595 -22.28 9.44 -66.27
C PRO A 595 -22.30 10.38 -65.08
N ALA A 596 -21.25 10.35 -64.27
CA ALA A 596 -21.02 11.30 -63.18
C ALA A 596 -19.53 11.61 -63.02
N ASN A 597 -19.21 12.60 -62.21
CA ASN A 597 -17.82 12.95 -61.88
C ASN A 597 -17.58 12.83 -60.38
N TYR A 598 -16.37 12.42 -60.02
CA TYR A 598 -15.88 12.42 -58.65
C TYR A 598 -14.59 13.23 -58.56
N ASN A 599 -14.54 14.16 -57.61
CA ASN A 599 -13.41 15.08 -57.39
C ASN A 599 -12.91 15.04 -55.94
N GLY A 600 -13.18 13.94 -55.22
CA GLY A 600 -12.80 13.77 -53.81
C GLY A 600 -11.41 13.15 -53.60
N CYS A 601 -10.74 12.67 -54.65
CA CYS A 601 -9.46 12.01 -54.54
C CYS A 601 -8.35 13.03 -54.22
N THR A 602 -7.50 12.70 -53.25
CA THR A 602 -6.34 13.49 -52.84
C THR A 602 -5.04 12.99 -53.47
N GLY A 603 -4.98 11.71 -53.85
CA GLY A 603 -3.80 11.11 -54.48
C GLY A 603 -4.03 9.68 -54.95
N THR A 604 -2.95 9.04 -55.41
CA THR A 604 -2.94 7.62 -55.85
C THR A 604 -1.75 6.85 -55.29
N SER A 605 -0.93 7.49 -54.45
CA SER A 605 0.33 6.90 -53.98
C SER A 605 0.10 5.61 -53.19
N MET A 606 -0.93 5.56 -52.36
CA MET A 606 -1.25 4.37 -51.56
C MET A 606 -1.80 3.20 -52.39
N LEU A 607 -2.14 3.39 -53.67
CA LEU A 607 -2.55 2.30 -54.54
C LEU A 607 -1.33 1.54 -55.13
N ASN A 608 -0.15 2.16 -55.15
CA ASN A 608 1.01 1.60 -55.84
C ASN A 608 1.41 0.21 -55.30
N GLY A 609 1.39 -0.79 -56.16
CA GLY A 609 1.73 -2.18 -55.85
C GLY A 609 0.64 -2.96 -55.11
N THR A 610 -0.52 -2.36 -54.82
CA THR A 610 -1.63 -3.06 -54.15
C THR A 610 -2.41 -3.95 -55.10
N GLY A 611 -2.31 -3.73 -56.42
CA GLY A 611 -3.17 -4.37 -57.43
C GLY A 611 -4.41 -3.55 -57.79
N PHE A 612 -4.73 -2.49 -57.04
CA PHE A 612 -5.75 -1.49 -57.37
C PHE A 612 -5.15 -0.28 -58.12
N ASP A 613 -4.06 -0.52 -58.84
CA ASP A 613 -3.25 0.49 -59.50
C ASP A 613 -2.96 0.17 -60.98
N ILE A 614 -3.68 -0.79 -61.55
CA ILE A 614 -3.53 -1.11 -62.96
C ILE A 614 -4.09 0.00 -63.86
N THR A 615 -3.53 0.12 -65.06
CA THR A 615 -3.92 1.17 -66.03
C THR A 615 -4.14 0.57 -67.42
N GLY A 616 -5.04 1.16 -68.19
CA GLY A 616 -5.31 0.78 -69.58
C GLY A 616 -6.78 0.43 -69.80
N SER A 617 -7.10 -0.25 -70.91
CA SER A 617 -8.46 -0.72 -71.19
C SER A 617 -8.53 -2.24 -71.02
N THR A 618 -9.55 -2.72 -70.32
CA THR A 618 -9.89 -4.14 -70.23
C THR A 618 -11.15 -4.43 -71.04
N PRO A 619 -11.47 -5.69 -71.36
CA PRO A 619 -12.74 -6.03 -72.04
C PRO A 619 -13.99 -5.56 -71.28
N PHE A 620 -13.85 -5.31 -69.97
CA PHE A 620 -14.92 -4.94 -69.05
C PHE A 620 -14.91 -3.46 -68.65
N SER A 621 -13.91 -2.68 -69.09
CA SER A 621 -13.75 -1.28 -68.64
C SER A 621 -14.71 -0.26 -69.27
N CYS A 622 -15.72 -0.68 -70.04
CA CYS A 622 -16.70 0.23 -70.66
C CYS A 622 -16.08 1.44 -71.41
N ASN A 623 -14.99 1.20 -72.16
CA ASN A 623 -14.16 2.21 -72.86
C ASN A 623 -13.36 3.15 -71.96
N TYR A 624 -13.28 2.88 -70.65
CA TYR A 624 -12.33 3.50 -69.76
C TYR A 624 -10.92 2.99 -70.07
N SER A 625 -9.95 3.90 -70.07
CA SER A 625 -8.53 3.64 -70.36
C SER A 625 -7.59 4.18 -69.30
N GLY A 626 -8.14 4.68 -68.19
CA GLY A 626 -7.40 5.26 -67.09
C GLY A 626 -6.93 4.21 -66.08
N ARG A 627 -6.88 4.61 -64.80
CA ARG A 627 -6.49 3.74 -63.68
C ARG A 627 -7.72 3.07 -63.09
N HIS A 628 -7.66 1.76 -62.97
CA HIS A 628 -8.67 0.92 -62.33
C HIS A 628 -8.36 0.80 -60.84
N GLY A 629 -9.39 0.61 -60.03
CA GLY A 629 -9.29 0.52 -58.59
C GLY A 629 -9.24 1.88 -57.89
N GLY A 630 -9.78 1.90 -56.68
CA GLY A 630 -9.71 3.04 -55.79
C GLY A 630 -9.92 2.59 -54.34
N GLY A 631 -9.60 3.48 -53.41
CA GLY A 631 -9.82 3.20 -52.00
C GLY A 631 -9.97 4.44 -51.13
N THR A 632 -10.34 4.19 -49.89
CA THR A 632 -10.73 5.23 -48.92
C THR A 632 -9.54 6.04 -48.39
N GLY A 633 -8.36 5.43 -48.31
CA GLY A 633 -7.37 5.83 -47.32
C GLY A 633 -7.73 5.24 -45.96
N TRP A 634 -6.90 5.49 -44.94
CA TRP A 634 -7.22 5.11 -43.58
C TRP A 634 -8.41 5.91 -43.04
N LEU A 635 -9.41 5.20 -42.54
CA LEU A 635 -10.56 5.72 -41.82
C LEU A 635 -10.50 5.21 -40.38
N THR A 636 -11.02 5.99 -39.44
CA THR A 636 -11.36 5.50 -38.11
C THR A 636 -12.81 5.03 -38.13
N MET A 637 -13.04 3.76 -37.82
CA MET A 637 -14.36 3.17 -37.62
C MET A 637 -14.63 3.01 -36.13
N SER A 638 -15.75 3.54 -35.64
CA SER A 638 -16.09 3.53 -34.21
C SER A 638 -17.47 2.96 -33.94
N GLY A 639 -17.62 2.35 -32.77
CA GLY A 639 -18.87 1.81 -32.25
C GLY A 639 -18.93 1.92 -30.73
N ASN A 640 -20.14 1.87 -30.17
CA ASN A 640 -20.36 1.94 -28.72
C ASN A 640 -20.57 0.56 -28.11
N VAL A 641 -20.33 0.48 -26.80
CA VAL A 641 -20.46 -0.75 -26.00
C VAL A 641 -20.95 -0.40 -24.61
N VAL A 642 -21.59 -1.35 -23.93
CA VAL A 642 -21.92 -1.26 -22.51
C VAL A 642 -20.73 -1.82 -21.72
N PRO A 643 -20.20 -1.08 -20.73
CA PRO A 643 -19.07 -1.58 -19.95
C PRO A 643 -19.36 -2.93 -19.28
N GLY A 644 -18.38 -3.84 -19.33
CA GLY A 644 -18.47 -5.18 -18.73
C GLY A 644 -19.36 -6.20 -19.48
N GLU A 645 -20.04 -5.80 -20.56
CA GLU A 645 -20.89 -6.74 -21.32
C GLU A 645 -20.07 -7.78 -22.10
N THR A 646 -20.74 -8.82 -22.62
CA THR A 646 -20.16 -9.68 -23.66
C THR A 646 -20.80 -9.36 -25.01
N MET A 647 -20.00 -8.79 -25.90
CA MET A 647 -20.41 -8.40 -27.24
C MET A 647 -19.96 -9.40 -28.30
N GLU A 648 -20.62 -9.36 -29.46
CA GLU A 648 -20.08 -9.96 -30.69
C GLU A 648 -19.86 -8.87 -31.75
N ILE A 649 -18.77 -8.98 -32.49
CA ILE A 649 -18.49 -8.12 -33.64
C ILE A 649 -18.17 -8.97 -34.87
N ARG A 650 -18.74 -8.60 -36.01
CA ARG A 650 -18.59 -9.30 -37.28
C ARG A 650 -18.11 -8.34 -38.36
N PHE A 651 -16.89 -8.56 -38.87
CA PHE A 651 -16.36 -7.87 -40.04
C PHE A 651 -16.58 -8.74 -41.27
N ALA A 652 -17.36 -8.27 -42.24
CA ALA A 652 -17.73 -9.07 -43.39
C ALA A 652 -17.60 -8.29 -44.70
N ILE A 653 -17.01 -8.94 -45.70
CA ILE A 653 -16.88 -8.42 -47.08
C ILE A 653 -17.30 -9.51 -48.07
N TRP A 654 -17.93 -9.10 -49.17
CA TRP A 654 -18.36 -9.99 -50.26
C TRP A 654 -18.55 -9.23 -51.57
N ASP A 655 -18.54 -9.98 -52.67
CA ASP A 655 -18.93 -9.47 -53.97
C ASP A 655 -20.45 -9.54 -54.15
N SER A 656 -21.02 -8.45 -54.63
CA SER A 656 -22.46 -8.39 -54.87
C SER A 656 -22.80 -8.59 -56.34
N SER A 657 -23.94 -9.24 -56.60
CA SER A 657 -24.41 -9.65 -57.92
C SER A 657 -23.59 -10.76 -58.59
N ASP A 658 -22.28 -10.57 -58.76
CA ASP A 658 -21.36 -11.59 -59.28
C ASP A 658 -20.15 -11.79 -58.34
N GLY A 659 -19.16 -12.56 -58.76
CA GLY A 659 -17.92 -12.83 -58.01
C GLY A 659 -16.69 -12.58 -58.88
N LEU A 660 -16.74 -11.50 -59.66
CA LEU A 660 -15.65 -11.10 -60.54
C LEU A 660 -14.85 -9.97 -59.89
N PHE A 661 -15.37 -8.75 -59.89
CA PHE A 661 -14.59 -7.59 -59.46
C PHE A 661 -14.41 -7.62 -57.96
N ASP A 662 -13.17 -7.77 -57.52
CA ASP A 662 -12.89 -8.04 -56.13
C ASP A 662 -12.76 -6.74 -55.31
N SER A 663 -13.22 -6.79 -54.07
CA SER A 663 -13.04 -5.75 -53.06
C SER A 663 -12.23 -6.27 -51.86
N LEU A 664 -11.63 -5.34 -51.11
CA LEU A 664 -10.71 -5.67 -50.02
C LEU A 664 -10.80 -4.65 -48.90
N VAL A 665 -10.64 -5.11 -47.65
CA VAL A 665 -10.51 -4.25 -46.47
C VAL A 665 -9.27 -4.61 -45.67
N LEU A 666 -8.55 -3.58 -45.24
CA LEU A 666 -7.51 -3.65 -44.21
C LEU A 666 -8.11 -3.24 -42.88
N LEU A 667 -7.79 -3.94 -41.80
CA LEU A 667 -8.21 -3.64 -40.43
C LEU A 667 -6.99 -3.64 -39.52
N ASP A 668 -6.91 -2.68 -38.60
CA ASP A 668 -5.75 -2.47 -37.73
C ASP A 668 -6.09 -1.55 -36.53
N ALA A 669 -5.19 -1.40 -35.57
CA ALA A 669 -5.22 -0.39 -34.51
C ALA A 669 -6.55 -0.31 -33.75
N TRP A 670 -6.96 -1.44 -33.14
CA TRP A 670 -8.06 -1.45 -32.18
C TRP A 670 -7.70 -0.65 -30.93
N GLU A 671 -8.64 0.18 -30.47
CA GLU A 671 -8.51 1.00 -29.27
C GLU A 671 -9.84 1.06 -28.51
N TRP A 672 -9.78 0.86 -27.20
CA TRP A 672 -10.90 1.12 -26.29
C TRP A 672 -10.94 2.60 -25.88
N SER A 673 -12.11 3.07 -25.48
CA SER A 673 -12.29 4.43 -24.99
C SER A 673 -13.30 4.47 -23.84
N VAL A 674 -12.96 5.24 -22.81
CA VAL A 674 -13.86 5.56 -21.69
C VAL A 674 -14.98 6.52 -22.11
N GLN A 675 -14.92 7.10 -23.30
CA GLN A 675 -15.94 8.01 -23.83
C GLN A 675 -16.82 7.28 -24.84
N ALA A 676 -18.10 7.66 -24.91
CA ALA A 676 -18.95 7.27 -26.03
C ALA A 676 -18.44 7.88 -27.35
N SER A 677 -18.64 7.15 -28.44
CA SER A 677 -18.29 7.56 -29.79
C SER A 677 -19.53 7.87 -30.62
N GLN A 678 -19.35 8.59 -31.74
CA GLN A 678 -20.34 8.63 -32.81
C GLN A 678 -20.10 7.42 -33.73
N PRO A 679 -21.03 6.45 -33.83
CA PRO A 679 -20.82 5.30 -34.68
C PRO A 679 -20.73 5.68 -36.15
N GLY A 680 -19.83 5.00 -36.87
CA GLY A 680 -19.58 5.24 -38.29
C GLY A 680 -18.11 5.26 -38.63
N VAL A 681 -17.82 5.63 -39.88
CA VAL A 681 -16.48 5.84 -40.41
C VAL A 681 -16.21 7.32 -40.64
N MET A 682 -15.02 7.76 -40.23
CA MET A 682 -14.54 9.12 -40.46
C MET A 682 -13.12 9.08 -41.05
N PRO A 683 -12.73 10.04 -41.91
CA PRO A 683 -11.34 10.20 -42.32
C PRO A 683 -10.41 10.21 -41.10
N GLY A 684 -9.42 9.32 -41.14
CA GLY A 684 -8.56 8.99 -40.00
C GLY A 684 -7.43 9.95 -39.73
#